data_AF-A0A412ISP0-F1
#
_entry.id   AF-A0A412ISP0-F1
#
_cell.length_a   1.000
_cell.length_b   1.000
_cell.length_c   1.000
_cell.angle_alpha   90.00
_cell.angle_beta   90.00
_cell.angle_gamma   90.00
#
_symmetry.space_group_name_H-M   'P 1'
#
loop_
_entity.id
_entity.type
_entity.pdbx_description
1 polymer ?
#
loop_
_entity_poly.entity_id
_entity_poly.type
_entity_poly.pdbx_seq_one_letter_code
_entity_poly.pdbx_strand_id
1 'polypeptide(L)'
;MTMKHFRRLTFLLSFILILTAGGVVAMAANNGPCEDEERSFAYVQFYNSEKDDIIYVYSFRTPQEGTATSAKGAVYDKKTNTLTLTNCNMPDYRLTTNMMGDNFKIKLVGTSHIGMLSAWGDFYGGSVEIIGDGKLYVNEQQKMSSAVLLQPEGTKSYFRISGNAEVYVYAGKTDGSIVIADYTTVSDCFVVNGLTGLKKEQASEMRYDEIQAIIVDMENSYDCHVYTKGDNGKKYTVEDYVRTYYNDDGSIKAENVKGYTLYELMLMPGYTDKYYMREIDATDGIFDPEKYGYTDTEENVNGYSYRSTMPAKVYIDQNTGDRCVFMRDAVDDSYKEFENFKYDIKGELGDVTDKYGNVMSYCMVEKSKDNVKFTDVEFDDPDYLLSQGYKISGELEYIKGLYKVYSNAKSAVLTSKTQTVCKHTSKVNKVTKKATMTTDGIITTTCKSCGKKLSTSKIAKVSTVKLSAVSCVYNGKVRTPAVQVKDSAGKALVKNTDYKVTYSAGRKSVGKYLVKVTFAGSKYSGSKRMAFEINPKGTMIVKKAAGKNSIAIRWSAQKVETSGYQIQCSTDSRFRKSNRTATLRNNATTYYKISKCNTGSVYYVRVRTYKNVKVSGKVVKIYSAWSKVVAIKAK
;
A
#
# COMPACT_ATOMS: atom_id res chain seq x y z
N MET A 1 -4.71 27.24 -60.47
CA MET A 1 -3.34 27.68 -60.13
C MET A 1 -3.38 28.16 -58.69
N THR A 2 -2.64 27.47 -57.83
CA THR A 2 -2.22 27.82 -56.46
C THR A 2 -3.30 28.14 -55.40
N MET A 3 -3.58 27.09 -54.62
CA MET A 3 -3.94 27.12 -53.20
C MET A 3 -3.19 28.21 -52.44
N LYS A 4 -3.92 29.05 -51.69
CA LYS A 4 -3.35 29.77 -50.55
C LYS A 4 -3.78 29.03 -49.29
N HIS A 5 -2.82 28.36 -48.69
CA HIS A 5 -2.94 27.64 -47.42
C HIS A 5 -3.45 28.57 -46.32
N PHE A 6 -4.67 28.33 -45.83
CA PHE A 6 -5.10 28.80 -44.52
C PHE A 6 -4.34 27.99 -43.47
N ARG A 7 -3.33 28.59 -42.84
CA ARG A 7 -2.70 28.04 -41.64
C ARG A 7 -3.66 28.23 -40.46
N ARG A 8 -4.50 27.23 -40.19
CA ARG A 8 -5.19 27.09 -38.89
C ARG A 8 -4.14 26.63 -37.87
N LEU A 9 -3.70 27.53 -36.98
CA LEU A 9 -2.85 27.18 -35.85
C LEU A 9 -3.78 26.97 -34.64
N THR A 10 -3.99 25.71 -34.30
CA THR A 10 -4.85 25.24 -33.21
C THR A 10 -4.15 25.48 -31.87
N PHE A 11 -4.81 26.19 -30.95
CA PHE A 11 -4.40 26.27 -29.56
C PHE A 11 -4.68 24.92 -28.89
N LEU A 12 -3.64 24.14 -28.61
CA LEU A 12 -3.72 22.99 -27.72
C LEU A 12 -3.65 23.49 -26.28
N LEU A 13 -4.76 23.37 -25.56
CA LEU A 13 -4.79 23.37 -24.09
C LEU A 13 -5.14 21.97 -23.57
N SER A 14 -4.72 20.93 -24.29
CA SER A 14 -4.49 19.59 -23.77
C SER A 14 -3.00 19.43 -23.49
N PHE A 15 -2.65 19.15 -22.23
CA PHE A 15 -1.32 18.65 -21.86
C PHE A 15 -1.07 17.33 -22.62
N ILE A 16 -0.51 17.34 -23.84
CA ILE A 16 0.04 16.17 -24.57
C ILE A 16 0.88 16.63 -25.78
N LEU A 17 2.09 16.05 -25.89
CA LEU A 17 3.01 16.01 -27.04
C LEU A 17 3.29 17.34 -27.79
N ILE A 18 4.25 18.13 -27.30
CA ILE A 18 5.02 19.01 -28.20
C ILE A 18 6.00 18.13 -28.99
N LEU A 19 5.52 17.47 -30.04
CA LEU A 19 6.40 16.96 -31.10
C LEU A 19 6.86 18.16 -31.93
N THR A 20 7.92 18.84 -31.49
CA THR A 20 8.60 19.78 -32.37
C THR A 20 9.13 19.00 -33.56
N ALA A 21 8.85 19.54 -34.75
CA ALA A 21 9.34 19.07 -36.03
C ALA A 21 10.88 19.11 -36.05
N GLY A 22 11.49 18.01 -35.62
CA GLY A 22 12.91 17.71 -35.69
C GLY A 22 13.02 16.23 -35.39
N GLY A 23 13.51 15.45 -36.37
CA GLY A 23 13.40 14.00 -36.37
C GLY A 23 13.70 13.37 -35.01
N VAL A 24 12.88 12.39 -34.62
CA VAL A 24 13.04 11.57 -33.42
C VAL A 24 14.47 11.03 -33.40
N VAL A 25 15.36 11.74 -32.70
CA VAL A 25 16.68 11.22 -32.39
C VAL A 25 16.40 10.10 -31.42
N ALA A 26 16.67 8.86 -31.83
CA ALA A 26 16.56 7.71 -30.94
C ALA A 26 17.43 7.99 -29.72
N MET A 27 16.82 8.40 -28.61
CA MET A 27 17.51 8.50 -27.34
C MET A 27 18.01 7.11 -26.96
N ALA A 28 19.24 7.03 -26.47
CA ALA A 28 19.81 5.78 -25.97
C ALA A 28 18.88 5.15 -24.92
N ALA A 29 18.92 3.82 -24.77
CA ALA A 29 18.12 3.13 -23.76
C ALA A 29 18.39 3.73 -22.37
N ASN A 30 17.39 4.40 -21.81
CA ASN A 30 17.49 5.05 -20.51
C ASN A 30 17.27 4.00 -19.42
N ASN A 31 18.24 3.83 -18.53
CA ASN A 31 18.21 2.81 -17.49
C ASN A 31 18.08 3.46 -16.11
N GLY A 32 17.07 3.06 -15.35
CA GLY A 32 16.78 3.65 -14.05
C GLY A 32 15.75 4.79 -14.12
N PRO A 33 15.40 5.37 -12.96
CA PRO A 33 14.53 6.54 -12.90
C PRO A 33 15.18 7.79 -13.48
N CYS A 34 14.40 8.62 -14.17
CA CYS A 34 14.83 9.95 -14.61
C CYS A 34 15.04 10.88 -13.41
N GLU A 35 16.27 11.35 -13.21
CA GLU A 35 16.63 12.28 -12.13
C GLU A 35 17.35 13.54 -12.66
N ASP A 36 17.06 13.94 -13.91
CA ASP A 36 17.57 15.19 -14.50
C ASP A 36 16.96 16.42 -13.79
N GLU A 37 17.76 17.48 -13.60
CA GLU A 37 17.48 18.56 -12.66
C GLU A 37 16.41 19.55 -13.13
N GLU A 38 16.16 19.66 -14.44
CA GLU A 38 15.30 20.73 -14.98
C GLU A 38 13.83 20.31 -15.19
N ARG A 39 13.52 19.03 -15.49
CA ARG A 39 12.13 18.55 -15.80
C ARG A 39 11.90 17.04 -15.57
N SER A 40 12.21 16.49 -14.39
CA SER A 40 12.01 15.05 -14.12
C SER A 40 10.96 14.77 -13.04
N PHE A 41 10.03 13.85 -13.34
CA PHE A 41 8.98 13.39 -12.42
C PHE A 41 8.97 11.85 -12.28
N ALA A 42 10.13 11.23 -12.04
CA ALA A 42 10.20 9.79 -11.90
C ALA A 42 9.58 9.30 -10.58
N TYR A 43 8.70 8.31 -10.65
CA TYR A 43 8.09 7.72 -9.46
C TYR A 43 7.60 6.29 -9.67
N VAL A 44 7.41 5.62 -8.54
CA VAL A 44 6.65 4.38 -8.41
C VAL A 44 5.67 4.57 -7.27
N GLN A 45 4.38 4.50 -7.56
CA GLN A 45 3.32 4.79 -6.58
C GLN A 45 2.18 3.76 -6.63
N PHE A 46 1.47 3.66 -5.51
CA PHE A 46 0.13 3.08 -5.45
C PHE A 46 -0.87 4.22 -5.30
N TYR A 47 -1.84 4.33 -6.21
CA TYR A 47 -2.88 5.36 -6.18
C TYR A 47 -4.28 4.75 -6.12
N ASN A 48 -5.13 5.29 -5.24
CA ASN A 48 -6.55 4.99 -5.16
C ASN A 48 -7.35 6.28 -5.39
N SER A 49 -8.05 6.36 -6.52
CA SER A 49 -8.82 7.54 -6.92
C SER A 49 -10.09 7.74 -6.09
N GLU A 50 -10.75 6.66 -5.62
CA GLU A 50 -11.96 6.75 -4.80
C GLU A 50 -11.69 7.41 -3.44
N LYS A 51 -10.47 7.25 -2.92
CA LYS A 51 -10.04 7.78 -1.61
C LYS A 51 -9.12 8.99 -1.72
N ASP A 52 -8.74 9.36 -2.94
CA ASP A 52 -7.66 10.31 -3.22
C ASP A 52 -6.37 10.01 -2.40
N ASP A 53 -5.99 8.72 -2.36
CA ASP A 53 -4.87 8.22 -1.54
C ASP A 53 -3.68 7.77 -2.40
N ILE A 54 -2.51 8.33 -2.13
CA ILE A 54 -1.26 8.06 -2.88
C ILE A 54 -0.16 7.58 -1.92
N ILE A 55 0.45 6.44 -2.26
CA ILE A 55 1.58 5.85 -1.53
C ILE A 55 2.78 5.73 -2.48
N TYR A 56 3.78 6.58 -2.31
CA TYR A 56 5.03 6.55 -3.07
C TYR A 56 6.01 5.55 -2.46
N VAL A 57 6.36 4.48 -3.21
CA VAL A 57 7.48 3.60 -2.86
C VAL A 57 8.81 4.10 -3.42
N TYR A 58 8.75 5.01 -4.39
CA TYR A 58 9.85 5.83 -4.88
C TYR A 58 9.31 7.10 -5.53
N SER A 59 10.00 8.23 -5.37
CA SER A 59 9.71 9.48 -6.07
C SER A 59 10.96 10.36 -6.18
N PHE A 60 11.01 11.17 -7.23
CA PHE A 60 11.96 12.25 -7.43
C PHE A 60 11.17 13.53 -7.77
N ARG A 61 11.38 14.61 -6.99
CA ARG A 61 10.75 15.94 -7.15
C ARG A 61 9.21 15.97 -7.29
N THR A 62 8.50 14.97 -6.77
CA THR A 62 7.05 15.06 -6.55
C THR A 62 6.76 15.70 -5.18
N PRO A 63 5.51 16.09 -4.81
CA PRO A 63 5.19 16.85 -3.59
C PRO A 63 5.63 16.24 -2.23
N GLN A 64 6.30 15.08 -2.24
CA GLN A 64 6.88 14.38 -1.09
C GLN A 64 8.35 14.00 -1.32
N GLU A 65 9.16 14.92 -1.86
CA GLU A 65 10.61 14.72 -2.01
C GLU A 65 11.22 14.14 -0.72
N GLY A 66 11.88 12.97 -0.83
CA GLY A 66 12.54 12.32 0.32
C GLY A 66 11.66 11.46 1.23
N THR A 67 10.37 11.28 0.96
CA THR A 67 9.46 10.48 1.82
C THR A 67 8.95 9.21 1.12
N ALA A 68 9.84 8.26 0.82
CA ALA A 68 9.40 6.93 0.38
C ALA A 68 8.63 6.23 1.52
N THR A 69 7.32 6.10 1.36
CA THR A 69 6.48 5.32 2.28
C THR A 69 6.51 3.87 1.83
N SER A 70 6.93 2.97 2.72
CA SER A 70 6.92 1.55 2.40
C SER A 70 5.46 1.06 2.32
N ALA A 71 4.95 0.81 1.12
CA ALA A 71 3.72 0.03 0.96
C ALA A 71 3.97 -1.40 1.46
N LYS A 72 3.05 -1.93 2.28
CA LYS A 72 3.24 -3.24 2.93
C LYS A 72 3.38 -4.35 1.88
N GLY A 73 4.55 -4.95 1.83
CA GLY A 73 4.86 -5.99 0.84
C GLY A 73 5.40 -5.45 -0.49
N ALA A 74 5.73 -4.16 -0.60
CA ALA A 74 6.39 -3.58 -1.76
C ALA A 74 7.67 -2.84 -1.34
N VAL A 75 8.80 -3.16 -1.96
CA VAL A 75 10.09 -2.54 -1.68
C VAL A 75 10.81 -2.26 -2.98
N TYR A 76 11.16 -1.00 -3.24
CA TYR A 76 11.90 -0.61 -4.42
C TYR A 76 13.42 -0.55 -4.14
N ASP A 77 14.21 -1.09 -5.07
CA ASP A 77 15.67 -1.01 -5.08
C ASP A 77 16.12 -0.21 -6.31
N LYS A 78 16.56 1.02 -6.07
CA LYS A 78 17.06 1.96 -7.09
C LYS A 78 18.26 1.40 -7.86
N LYS A 79 19.18 0.68 -7.20
CA LYS A 79 20.42 0.18 -7.84
C LYS A 79 20.10 -0.82 -8.94
N THR A 80 19.04 -1.59 -8.77
CA THR A 80 18.62 -2.63 -9.72
C THR A 80 17.39 -2.21 -10.54
N ASN A 81 16.88 -0.99 -10.34
CA ASN A 81 15.62 -0.49 -10.87
C ASN A 81 14.47 -1.51 -10.71
N THR A 82 14.37 -2.13 -9.53
CA THR A 82 13.50 -3.28 -9.29
C THR A 82 12.57 -3.04 -8.10
N LEU A 83 11.26 -3.12 -8.33
CA LEU A 83 10.24 -3.21 -7.30
C LEU A 83 10.00 -4.67 -6.90
N THR A 84 10.22 -5.05 -5.65
CA THR A 84 9.89 -6.39 -5.14
C THR A 84 8.53 -6.39 -4.45
N LEU A 85 7.59 -7.21 -4.95
CA LEU A 85 6.29 -7.45 -4.34
C LEU A 85 6.30 -8.79 -3.59
N THR A 86 6.25 -8.74 -2.25
CA THR A 86 6.20 -9.90 -1.35
C THR A 86 4.83 -10.01 -0.69
N ASN A 87 3.96 -10.86 -1.26
CA ASN A 87 2.57 -11.00 -0.85
C ASN A 87 1.85 -9.64 -0.67
N CYS A 88 2.05 -8.73 -1.63
CA CYS A 88 1.43 -7.41 -1.61
C CYS A 88 -0.07 -7.54 -1.88
N ASN A 89 -0.94 -6.97 -1.05
CA ASN A 89 -2.38 -7.10 -1.19
C ASN A 89 -3.05 -5.72 -1.22
N MET A 90 -3.10 -5.13 -2.41
CA MET A 90 -3.63 -3.77 -2.65
C MET A 90 -4.57 -3.76 -3.89
N PRO A 91 -5.62 -4.60 -3.92
CA PRO A 91 -6.47 -4.77 -5.11
C PRO A 91 -7.26 -3.51 -5.52
N ASP A 92 -7.39 -2.53 -4.62
CA ASP A 92 -8.05 -1.24 -4.90
C ASP A 92 -7.09 -0.15 -5.39
N TYR A 93 -5.79 -0.45 -5.51
CA TYR A 93 -4.77 0.55 -5.88
C TYR A 93 -4.18 0.26 -7.26
N ARG A 94 -4.03 1.32 -8.06
CA ARG A 94 -3.23 1.32 -9.28
C ARG A 94 -1.76 1.44 -8.92
N LEU A 95 -0.94 0.48 -9.34
CA LEU A 95 0.51 0.58 -9.32
C LEU A 95 0.94 1.36 -10.57
N THR A 96 1.36 2.60 -10.38
CA THR A 96 1.81 3.51 -11.45
C THR A 96 3.31 3.70 -11.40
N THR A 97 3.96 3.64 -12.55
CA THR A 97 5.34 4.08 -12.75
C THR A 97 5.41 5.21 -13.76
N ASN A 98 6.30 6.18 -13.54
CA ASN A 98 6.57 7.24 -14.50
C ASN A 98 8.07 7.41 -14.70
N MET A 99 8.52 7.55 -15.96
CA MET A 99 9.91 7.81 -16.33
C MET A 99 10.94 6.86 -15.66
N MET A 100 10.60 5.57 -15.55
CA MET A 100 11.45 4.56 -14.90
C MET A 100 12.42 3.86 -15.88
N GLY A 101 12.61 4.42 -17.07
CA GLY A 101 13.50 3.87 -18.09
C GLY A 101 12.98 2.59 -18.76
N ASP A 102 13.86 1.94 -19.51
CA ASP A 102 13.60 0.73 -20.30
C ASP A 102 13.86 -0.57 -19.53
N ASN A 103 14.41 -0.50 -18.32
CA ASN A 103 14.84 -1.66 -17.54
C ASN A 103 14.12 -1.82 -16.19
N PHE A 104 13.00 -1.12 -15.98
CA PHE A 104 12.21 -1.24 -14.77
C PHE A 104 11.64 -2.65 -14.62
N LYS A 105 11.80 -3.23 -13.42
CA LYS A 105 11.40 -4.60 -13.11
C LYS A 105 10.45 -4.64 -11.93
N ILE A 106 9.50 -5.58 -11.99
CA ILE A 106 8.71 -6.01 -10.84
C ILE A 106 9.05 -7.46 -10.54
N LYS A 107 9.65 -7.71 -9.37
CA LYS A 107 9.97 -9.05 -8.87
C LYS A 107 8.86 -9.56 -7.96
N LEU A 108 8.26 -10.69 -8.33
CA LEU A 108 7.20 -11.32 -7.55
C LEU A 108 7.76 -12.37 -6.57
N VAL A 109 7.36 -12.28 -5.31
CA VAL A 109 7.64 -13.25 -4.25
C VAL A 109 6.32 -13.65 -3.56
N GLY A 110 5.85 -14.87 -3.82
CA GLY A 110 4.55 -15.34 -3.33
C GLY A 110 3.40 -14.87 -4.23
N THR A 111 2.28 -14.43 -3.65
CA THR A 111 1.08 -14.05 -4.39
C THR A 111 0.66 -12.64 -4.06
N SER A 112 0.63 -11.76 -5.07
CA SER A 112 0.30 -10.34 -4.92
C SER A 112 -0.95 -9.96 -5.72
N HIS A 113 -1.64 -8.92 -5.28
CA HIS A 113 -2.91 -8.43 -5.82
C HIS A 113 -2.86 -6.90 -5.95
N ILE A 114 -3.17 -6.37 -7.14
CA ILE A 114 -3.26 -4.93 -7.43
C ILE A 114 -4.47 -4.61 -8.31
N GLY A 115 -4.93 -3.36 -8.29
CA GLY A 115 -6.07 -2.91 -9.10
C GLY A 115 -5.71 -2.73 -10.58
N MET A 116 -4.55 -2.15 -10.86
CA MET A 116 -4.06 -1.91 -12.23
C MET A 116 -2.54 -1.75 -12.19
N LEU A 117 -1.86 -2.11 -13.29
CA LEU A 117 -0.47 -1.78 -13.54
C LEU A 117 -0.42 -0.76 -14.68
N SER A 118 0.09 0.44 -14.41
CA SER A 118 0.25 1.47 -15.45
C SER A 118 1.68 2.00 -15.50
N ALA A 119 2.25 2.13 -16.70
CA ALA A 119 3.59 2.66 -16.91
C ALA A 119 3.59 3.81 -17.92
N TRP A 120 4.06 4.97 -17.49
CA TRP A 120 4.19 6.20 -18.25
C TRP A 120 5.66 6.46 -18.59
N GLY A 121 5.88 6.98 -19.79
CA GLY A 121 7.19 6.98 -20.41
C GLY A 121 7.85 8.34 -20.49
N ASP A 122 7.07 9.36 -20.84
CA ASP A 122 7.44 10.76 -21.09
C ASP A 122 8.80 10.88 -21.79
N PHE A 123 8.92 10.26 -22.97
CA PHE A 123 10.15 10.18 -23.77
C PHE A 123 11.38 9.53 -23.08
N TYR A 124 11.25 9.08 -21.82
CA TYR A 124 12.34 8.55 -21.01
C TYR A 124 12.29 7.02 -20.81
N GLY A 125 11.14 6.38 -20.98
CA GLY A 125 11.03 4.92 -20.89
C GLY A 125 9.58 4.49 -20.76
N GLY A 126 9.28 3.65 -19.77
CA GLY A 126 7.92 3.12 -19.55
C GLY A 126 7.81 1.61 -19.76
N SER A 127 8.96 0.93 -19.94
CA SER A 127 8.99 -0.52 -20.02
C SER A 127 8.79 -1.15 -18.66
N VAL A 128 8.11 -2.31 -18.63
CA VAL A 128 7.96 -3.12 -17.42
C VAL A 128 8.30 -4.57 -17.70
N GLU A 129 9.24 -5.11 -16.93
CA GLU A 129 9.54 -6.52 -16.91
C GLU A 129 9.08 -7.17 -15.59
N ILE A 130 8.18 -8.16 -15.67
CA ILE A 130 7.83 -9.00 -14.52
C ILE A 130 8.80 -10.17 -14.42
N ILE A 131 9.43 -10.36 -13.26
CA ILE A 131 10.38 -11.44 -12.99
C ILE A 131 10.01 -12.23 -11.73
N GLY A 132 10.62 -13.39 -11.56
CA GLY A 132 10.50 -14.24 -10.37
C GLY A 132 9.67 -15.50 -10.63
N ASP A 133 9.05 -16.00 -9.58
CA ASP A 133 8.24 -17.23 -9.55
C ASP A 133 6.89 -17.05 -8.87
N GLY A 134 6.58 -15.81 -8.48
CA GLY A 134 5.31 -15.47 -7.85
C GLY A 134 4.18 -15.29 -8.84
N LYS A 135 2.99 -15.07 -8.28
CA LYS A 135 1.76 -14.75 -9.01
C LYS A 135 1.35 -13.31 -8.76
N LEU A 136 0.88 -12.62 -9.79
CA LEU A 136 0.29 -11.29 -9.67
C LEU A 136 -1.12 -11.33 -10.24
N TYR A 137 -2.11 -10.96 -9.43
CA TYR A 137 -3.48 -10.71 -9.87
C TYR A 137 -3.66 -9.22 -10.08
N VAL A 138 -4.12 -8.84 -11.27
CA VAL A 138 -4.30 -7.46 -11.69
C VAL A 138 -5.74 -7.25 -12.12
N ASN A 139 -6.40 -6.31 -11.45
CA ASN A 139 -7.81 -5.95 -11.68
C ASN A 139 -8.80 -7.10 -11.44
N GLU A 140 -8.51 -8.04 -10.54
CA GLU A 140 -9.40 -9.18 -10.27
C GLU A 140 -10.81 -8.79 -9.78
N GLN A 141 -10.95 -7.57 -9.24
CA GLN A 141 -12.24 -7.00 -8.84
C GLN A 141 -12.96 -6.24 -9.97
N GLN A 142 -12.31 -6.09 -11.13
CA GLN A 142 -12.84 -5.41 -12.32
C GLN A 142 -13.28 -3.96 -12.05
N LYS A 143 -12.58 -3.26 -11.15
CA LYS A 143 -12.84 -1.86 -10.80
C LYS A 143 -12.17 -0.87 -11.76
N MET A 144 -11.04 -1.28 -12.35
CA MET A 144 -10.27 -0.44 -13.28
C MET A 144 -10.70 -0.74 -14.73
N SER A 145 -10.61 0.26 -15.61
CA SER A 145 -10.93 0.11 -17.04
C SER A 145 -10.00 -0.87 -17.76
N SER A 146 -8.76 -1.00 -17.29
CA SER A 146 -7.82 -2.00 -17.79
C SER A 146 -6.93 -2.59 -16.71
N ALA A 147 -6.39 -3.79 -16.95
CA ALA A 147 -5.44 -4.41 -16.03
C ALA A 147 -4.02 -3.87 -16.24
N VAL A 148 -3.51 -3.88 -17.47
CA VAL A 148 -2.18 -3.32 -17.80
C VAL A 148 -2.32 -2.17 -18.79
N LEU A 149 -1.80 -1.00 -18.45
CA LEU A 149 -1.72 0.17 -19.32
C LEU A 149 -0.25 0.56 -19.53
N LEU A 150 0.18 0.62 -20.78
CA LEU A 150 1.43 1.26 -21.17
C LEU A 150 1.11 2.57 -21.88
N GLN A 151 1.78 3.63 -21.48
CA GLN A 151 1.77 4.94 -22.11
C GLN A 151 3.22 5.28 -22.48
N PRO A 152 3.73 4.79 -23.62
CA PRO A 152 5.14 4.93 -23.97
C PRO A 152 5.53 6.36 -24.31
N GLU A 153 4.59 7.22 -24.73
CA GLU A 153 4.82 8.64 -25.01
C GLU A 153 6.06 8.86 -25.89
N GLY A 154 6.07 8.22 -27.07
CA GLY A 154 7.16 8.31 -28.05
C GLY A 154 8.32 7.33 -27.85
N THR A 155 8.36 6.58 -26.74
CA THR A 155 9.42 5.59 -26.46
C THR A 155 9.15 4.23 -27.10
N LYS A 156 10.15 3.33 -27.03
CA LYS A 156 10.05 1.93 -27.47
C LYS A 156 9.68 0.98 -26.33
N SER A 157 8.77 1.41 -25.46
CA SER A 157 8.43 0.67 -24.24
C SER A 157 7.76 -0.67 -24.52
N TYR A 158 8.04 -1.63 -23.63
CA TYR A 158 7.47 -2.97 -23.69
C TYR A 158 6.95 -3.43 -22.33
N PHE A 159 5.97 -4.33 -22.35
CA PHE A 159 5.60 -5.16 -21.22
C PHE A 159 6.04 -6.60 -21.49
N ARG A 160 6.90 -7.14 -20.64
CA ARG A 160 7.40 -8.52 -20.77
C ARG A 160 7.33 -9.27 -19.46
N ILE A 161 7.24 -10.59 -19.57
CA ILE A 161 7.36 -11.50 -18.43
C ILE A 161 8.56 -12.39 -18.70
N SER A 162 9.44 -12.52 -17.70
CA SER A 162 10.63 -13.36 -17.75
C SER A 162 10.60 -14.37 -16.60
N GLY A 163 11.22 -15.54 -16.82
CA GLY A 163 11.25 -16.62 -15.83
C GLY A 163 9.91 -17.33 -15.68
N ASN A 164 9.47 -17.55 -14.44
CA ASN A 164 8.32 -18.39 -14.09
C ASN A 164 7.17 -17.59 -13.46
N ALA A 165 7.19 -16.26 -13.55
CA ALA A 165 6.10 -15.44 -13.05
C ALA A 165 4.82 -15.70 -13.85
N GLU A 166 3.68 -15.66 -13.16
CA GLU A 166 2.35 -15.75 -13.76
C GLU A 166 1.57 -14.47 -13.42
N VAL A 167 1.03 -13.78 -14.44
CA VAL A 167 0.24 -12.57 -14.25
C VAL A 167 -1.19 -12.83 -14.72
N TYR A 168 -2.13 -12.78 -13.79
CA TYR A 168 -3.55 -12.98 -14.03
C TYR A 168 -4.18 -11.61 -14.23
N VAL A 169 -4.67 -11.34 -15.43
CA VAL A 169 -5.24 -10.04 -15.83
C VAL A 169 -6.73 -10.19 -16.10
N TYR A 170 -7.52 -9.21 -15.67
CA TYR A 170 -8.97 -9.17 -15.87
C TYR A 170 -9.38 -7.81 -16.44
N ALA A 171 -10.20 -7.81 -17.49
CA ALA A 171 -10.76 -6.59 -18.06
C ALA A 171 -11.74 -5.93 -17.07
N GLY A 172 -11.89 -4.60 -17.19
CA GLY A 172 -12.99 -3.88 -16.53
C GLY A 172 -14.37 -4.38 -16.99
N LYS A 173 -15.41 -4.06 -16.21
CA LYS A 173 -16.78 -4.57 -16.44
C LYS A 173 -17.38 -4.16 -17.79
N THR A 174 -17.14 -2.93 -18.22
CA THR A 174 -17.71 -2.33 -19.43
C THR A 174 -16.57 -1.88 -20.33
N ASP A 175 -16.53 -2.43 -21.56
CA ASP A 175 -15.53 -2.12 -22.61
C ASP A 175 -14.06 -2.11 -22.16
N GLY A 176 -13.77 -2.86 -21.09
CA GLY A 176 -12.45 -2.93 -20.50
C GLY A 176 -11.48 -3.78 -21.32
N SER A 177 -10.19 -3.51 -21.15
CA SER A 177 -9.11 -4.28 -21.80
C SER A 177 -8.22 -4.95 -20.77
N ILE A 178 -7.74 -6.17 -21.05
CA ILE A 178 -6.73 -6.79 -20.19
C ILE A 178 -5.36 -6.14 -20.35
N VAL A 179 -5.06 -5.61 -21.54
CA VAL A 179 -3.85 -4.85 -21.83
C VAL A 179 -4.18 -3.73 -22.82
N ILE A 180 -3.56 -2.56 -22.62
CA ILE A 180 -3.59 -1.42 -23.54
C ILE A 180 -2.19 -0.83 -23.58
N ALA A 181 -1.68 -0.57 -24.78
CA ALA A 181 -0.55 0.32 -25.03
C ALA A 181 -1.04 1.41 -25.97
N ASP A 182 -1.13 2.64 -25.49
CA ASP A 182 -1.56 3.78 -26.30
C ASP A 182 -0.36 4.60 -26.77
N TYR A 183 -0.47 5.27 -27.92
CA TYR A 183 0.63 6.08 -28.49
C TYR A 183 2.00 5.36 -28.60
N THR A 184 2.01 4.05 -28.88
CA THR A 184 3.25 3.27 -28.98
C THR A 184 3.87 3.35 -30.38
N THR A 185 5.19 3.49 -30.44
CA THR A 185 5.97 3.31 -31.70
C THR A 185 6.23 1.83 -32.01
N VAL A 186 5.95 0.93 -31.06
CA VAL A 186 6.25 -0.51 -31.13
C VAL A 186 4.94 -1.29 -31.16
N SER A 187 4.59 -1.84 -32.32
CA SER A 187 3.35 -2.61 -32.45
C SER A 187 3.35 -3.93 -31.67
N ASP A 188 4.52 -4.49 -31.39
CA ASP A 188 4.68 -5.75 -30.64
C ASP A 188 5.18 -5.51 -29.21
N CYS A 189 4.67 -4.47 -28.55
CA CYS A 189 5.10 -4.04 -27.22
C CYS A 189 4.78 -5.06 -26.10
N PHE A 190 3.87 -6.01 -26.32
CA PHE A 190 3.54 -7.08 -25.38
C PHE A 190 4.34 -8.36 -25.67
N VAL A 191 5.43 -8.56 -24.94
CA VAL A 191 6.34 -9.71 -25.09
C VAL A 191 5.98 -10.80 -24.06
N VAL A 192 4.79 -11.39 -24.21
CA VAL A 192 4.25 -12.42 -23.31
C VAL A 192 3.55 -13.55 -24.07
N ASN A 193 3.36 -14.69 -23.41
CA ASN A 193 2.44 -15.77 -23.81
C ASN A 193 1.08 -15.57 -23.12
N GLY A 194 0.02 -16.13 -23.72
CA GLY A 194 -1.34 -16.11 -23.14
C GLY A 194 -2.21 -14.92 -23.54
N LEU A 195 -1.68 -13.96 -24.30
CA LEU A 195 -2.49 -12.94 -24.97
C LEU A 195 -3.07 -13.47 -26.28
N THR A 196 -4.38 -13.32 -26.45
CA THR A 196 -5.11 -13.64 -27.68
C THR A 196 -5.94 -12.44 -28.12
N GLY A 197 -6.23 -12.33 -29.42
CA GLY A 197 -7.11 -11.28 -29.94
C GLY A 197 -6.55 -9.86 -29.77
N LEU A 198 -5.23 -9.71 -29.89
CA LEU A 198 -4.58 -8.40 -29.87
C LEU A 198 -5.01 -7.61 -31.10
N LYS A 199 -5.53 -6.42 -30.88
CA LYS A 199 -5.90 -5.46 -31.92
C LYS A 199 -4.83 -4.39 -32.02
N LYS A 200 -4.67 -3.88 -33.23
CA LYS A 200 -3.76 -2.78 -33.56
C LYS A 200 -4.52 -1.77 -34.39
N GLU A 201 -4.54 -0.54 -33.92
CA GLU A 201 -5.13 0.61 -34.60
C GLU A 201 -4.07 1.71 -34.69
N GLN A 202 -4.19 2.57 -35.69
CA GLN A 202 -3.38 3.79 -35.73
C GLN A 202 -3.83 4.69 -34.57
N ALA A 203 -2.88 5.24 -33.82
CA ALA A 203 -3.22 6.18 -32.76
C ALA A 203 -3.88 7.41 -33.37
N SER A 204 -4.90 7.93 -32.71
CA SER A 204 -5.65 9.10 -33.16
C SER A 204 -5.95 10.00 -31.98
N GLU A 205 -6.02 11.30 -32.23
CA GLU A 205 -6.47 12.29 -31.27
C GLU A 205 -7.71 12.99 -31.82
N MET A 206 -8.63 13.36 -30.92
CA MET A 206 -9.84 14.08 -31.30
C MET A 206 -9.51 15.57 -31.33
N ARG A 207 -9.50 16.19 -32.52
CA ARG A 207 -9.45 17.66 -32.62
C ARG A 207 -10.85 18.22 -32.54
N TYR A 208 -11.19 18.73 -31.36
CA TYR A 208 -12.47 19.40 -31.13
C TYR A 208 -12.54 20.72 -31.89
N ASP A 209 -13.72 21.04 -32.39
CA ASP A 209 -14.01 22.40 -32.82
C ASP A 209 -14.23 23.26 -31.56
N GLU A 210 -13.45 24.32 -31.43
CA GLU A 210 -13.55 25.28 -30.33
C GLU A 210 -13.74 26.70 -30.87
N ILE A 211 -14.51 27.49 -30.14
CA ILE A 211 -14.74 28.92 -30.40
C ILE A 211 -14.46 29.73 -29.15
N GLN A 212 -14.13 31.01 -29.30
CA GLN A 212 -14.20 31.95 -28.19
C GLN A 212 -15.62 32.48 -28.11
N ALA A 213 -16.42 31.93 -27.19
CA ALA A 213 -17.81 32.32 -27.01
C ALA A 213 -17.88 33.68 -26.28
N ILE A 214 -18.64 34.63 -26.83
CA ILE A 214 -19.02 35.89 -26.18
C ILE A 214 -20.51 35.84 -25.89
N ILE A 215 -20.86 36.01 -24.61
CA ILE A 215 -22.22 36.36 -24.20
C ILE A 215 -22.27 37.87 -24.05
N VAL A 216 -23.05 38.54 -24.89
CA VAL A 216 -23.26 39.99 -24.84
C VAL A 216 -24.31 40.33 -23.77
N ASP A 217 -24.05 41.37 -22.99
CA ASP A 217 -25.06 41.91 -22.07
C ASP A 217 -26.05 42.78 -22.85
N MET A 218 -27.17 42.20 -23.25
CA MET A 218 -28.19 42.89 -24.04
C MET A 218 -29.06 43.84 -23.21
N GLU A 219 -28.92 43.87 -21.88
CA GLU A 219 -29.71 44.72 -20.99
C GLU A 219 -29.11 46.13 -20.85
N ASN A 220 -27.80 46.26 -21.07
CA ASN A 220 -27.05 47.50 -20.87
C ASN A 220 -26.43 47.99 -22.19
N SER A 221 -27.16 48.85 -22.90
CA SER A 221 -26.66 49.52 -24.11
C SER A 221 -26.02 50.88 -23.79
N TYR A 222 -24.98 51.21 -24.54
CA TYR A 222 -24.31 52.51 -24.55
C TYR A 222 -24.64 53.24 -25.86
N ASP A 223 -24.91 54.54 -25.78
CA ASP A 223 -25.04 55.41 -26.96
C ASP A 223 -23.63 55.78 -27.43
N CYS A 224 -23.14 55.05 -28.43
CA CYS A 224 -21.74 55.12 -28.87
C CYS A 224 -21.59 56.05 -30.07
N HIS A 225 -20.89 57.16 -29.84
CA HIS A 225 -20.48 58.07 -30.91
C HIS A 225 -19.44 57.41 -31.83
N VAL A 226 -19.67 57.45 -33.13
CA VAL A 226 -18.93 56.63 -34.11
C VAL A 226 -17.81 57.42 -34.78
N TYR A 227 -16.62 56.84 -34.71
CA TYR A 227 -15.45 57.22 -35.48
C TYR A 227 -15.10 56.17 -36.54
N THR A 228 -14.49 56.58 -37.64
CA THR A 228 -13.90 55.70 -38.67
C THR A 228 -12.40 55.96 -38.80
N LYS A 229 -11.63 55.02 -39.36
CA LYS A 229 -10.17 55.17 -39.53
C LYS A 229 -9.72 54.67 -40.90
N GLY A 230 -9.47 55.61 -41.82
CA GLY A 230 -9.15 55.30 -43.21
C GLY A 230 -10.25 54.47 -43.89
N ASP A 231 -9.89 53.70 -44.92
CA ASP A 231 -10.84 52.98 -45.78
C ASP A 231 -11.08 51.51 -45.33
N ASN A 232 -10.82 51.19 -44.06
CA ASN A 232 -10.91 49.81 -43.57
C ASN A 232 -12.36 49.33 -43.30
N GLY A 233 -13.34 50.24 -43.39
CA GLY A 233 -14.77 49.96 -43.16
C GLY A 233 -15.14 49.65 -41.70
N LYS A 234 -14.23 49.83 -40.75
CA LYS A 234 -14.47 49.57 -39.32
C LYS A 234 -14.99 50.80 -38.60
N LYS A 235 -15.83 50.57 -37.60
CA LYS A 235 -16.38 51.59 -36.70
C LYS A 235 -15.69 51.52 -35.35
N TYR A 236 -15.51 52.67 -34.72
CA TYR A 236 -14.86 52.82 -33.43
C TYR A 236 -15.66 53.75 -32.54
N THR A 237 -15.52 53.61 -31.22
CA THR A 237 -16.05 54.57 -30.26
C THR A 237 -15.03 54.77 -29.14
N VAL A 238 -15.21 55.85 -28.38
CA VAL A 238 -14.31 56.22 -27.30
C VAL A 238 -15.12 56.55 -26.06
N GLU A 239 -14.68 56.00 -24.93
CA GLU A 239 -15.25 56.28 -23.62
C GLU A 239 -14.19 56.92 -22.72
N ASP A 240 -14.47 58.12 -22.23
CA ASP A 240 -13.59 58.79 -21.27
C ASP A 240 -13.68 58.12 -19.90
N TYR A 241 -12.54 57.91 -19.26
CA TYR A 241 -12.46 57.43 -17.88
C TYR A 241 -11.62 58.35 -17.01
N VAL A 242 -11.80 58.21 -15.69
CA VAL A 242 -10.95 58.86 -14.68
C VAL A 242 -10.39 57.79 -13.75
N ARG A 243 -9.07 57.73 -13.59
CA ARG A 243 -8.37 56.70 -12.80
C ARG A 243 -7.53 57.33 -11.70
N THR A 244 -7.42 56.61 -10.58
CA THR A 244 -6.47 56.89 -9.50
C THR A 244 -5.38 55.82 -9.51
N TYR A 245 -4.12 56.27 -9.54
CA TYR A 245 -2.94 55.42 -9.46
C TYR A 245 -2.42 55.36 -8.03
N TYR A 246 -1.98 54.18 -7.60
CA TYR A 246 -1.43 53.92 -6.28
C TYR A 246 0.04 53.52 -6.39
N ASN A 247 0.83 53.80 -5.35
CA ASN A 247 2.15 53.23 -5.14
C ASN A 247 2.03 51.81 -4.56
N ASP A 248 3.13 51.04 -4.57
CA ASP A 248 3.17 49.66 -4.05
C ASP A 248 2.81 49.55 -2.55
N ASP A 249 2.95 50.65 -1.80
CA ASP A 249 2.57 50.75 -0.39
C ASP A 249 1.10 51.11 -0.15
N GLY A 250 0.31 51.24 -1.22
CA GLY A 250 -1.11 51.61 -1.19
C GLY A 250 -1.39 53.11 -1.06
N SER A 251 -0.36 53.97 -1.01
CA SER A 251 -0.54 55.43 -1.05
C SER A 251 -0.93 55.93 -2.44
N ILE A 252 -1.69 57.02 -2.53
CA ILE A 252 -2.09 57.61 -3.82
C ILE A 252 -0.87 58.22 -4.51
N LYS A 253 -0.60 57.77 -5.74
CA LYS A 253 0.46 58.27 -6.62
C LYS A 253 -0.02 59.42 -7.50
N ALA A 254 -1.21 59.28 -8.07
CA ALA A 254 -1.86 60.31 -8.87
C ALA A 254 -3.38 60.08 -8.84
N GLU A 255 -4.16 61.13 -8.59
CA GLU A 255 -5.62 61.08 -8.58
C GLU A 255 -6.20 61.85 -9.76
N ASN A 256 -7.42 61.50 -10.14
CA ASN A 256 -8.17 62.18 -11.20
C ASN A 256 -7.45 62.21 -12.56
N VAL A 257 -6.66 61.17 -12.87
CA VAL A 257 -5.99 61.07 -14.17
C VAL A 257 -7.05 60.74 -15.22
N LYS A 258 -7.29 61.68 -16.14
CA LYS A 258 -8.18 61.47 -17.29
C LYS A 258 -7.51 60.55 -18.29
N GLY A 259 -8.27 59.63 -18.82
CA GLY A 259 -7.90 58.79 -19.95
C GLY A 259 -9.11 58.47 -20.78
N TYR A 260 -8.90 57.69 -21.83
CA TYR A 260 -9.96 57.20 -22.68
C TYR A 260 -9.70 55.74 -23.05
N THR A 261 -10.78 55.00 -23.21
CA THR A 261 -10.77 53.64 -23.76
C THR A 261 -11.30 53.69 -25.18
N LEU A 262 -10.49 53.21 -26.12
CA LEU A 262 -10.86 53.07 -27.53
C LEU A 262 -11.44 51.68 -27.76
N TYR A 263 -12.63 51.61 -28.34
CA TYR A 263 -13.29 50.37 -28.71
C TYR A 263 -13.47 50.25 -30.23
N GLU A 264 -13.36 49.04 -30.76
CA GLU A 264 -13.87 48.67 -32.09
C GLU A 264 -15.32 48.21 -31.93
N LEU A 265 -16.21 48.77 -32.75
CA LEU A 265 -17.62 48.42 -32.79
C LEU A 265 -17.83 47.30 -33.82
N MET A 266 -18.06 46.08 -33.32
CA MET A 266 -18.25 44.88 -34.13
C MET A 266 -19.76 44.61 -34.29
N LEU A 267 -20.29 44.64 -35.52
CA LEU A 267 -21.71 44.41 -35.77
C LEU A 267 -22.12 43.02 -35.26
N MET A 268 -23.14 42.96 -34.41
CA MET A 268 -23.58 41.70 -33.83
C MET A 268 -24.33 40.84 -34.86
N PRO A 269 -23.97 39.55 -35.02
CA PRO A 269 -24.65 38.64 -35.93
C PRO A 269 -26.17 38.58 -35.68
N GLY A 270 -26.95 38.79 -36.74
CA GLY A 270 -28.42 38.80 -36.66
C GLY A 270 -29.04 40.15 -36.31
N TYR A 271 -28.23 41.20 -36.11
CA TYR A 271 -28.69 42.57 -35.85
C TYR A 271 -28.22 43.53 -36.94
N THR A 272 -28.98 44.61 -37.18
CA THR A 272 -28.68 45.61 -38.21
C THR A 272 -28.02 46.88 -37.68
N ASP A 273 -28.13 47.13 -36.37
CA ASP A 273 -27.78 48.42 -35.73
C ASP A 273 -27.29 48.26 -34.27
N LYS A 274 -26.84 47.06 -33.90
CA LYS A 274 -26.31 46.77 -32.57
C LYS A 274 -24.88 46.23 -32.65
N TYR A 275 -23.99 46.78 -31.84
CA TYR A 275 -22.56 46.52 -31.92
C TYR A 275 -22.00 46.02 -30.60
N TYR A 276 -21.15 45.00 -30.65
CA TYR A 276 -20.30 44.62 -29.53
C TYR A 276 -19.09 45.56 -29.47
N MET A 277 -18.84 46.13 -28.28
CA MET A 277 -17.71 47.01 -28.02
C MET A 277 -16.49 46.18 -27.61
N ARG A 278 -15.53 46.01 -28.51
CA ARG A 278 -14.27 45.34 -28.21
C ARG A 278 -13.20 46.36 -27.85
N GLU A 279 -12.71 46.31 -26.62
CA GLU A 279 -11.60 47.16 -26.17
C GLU A 279 -10.37 46.94 -27.04
N ILE A 280 -9.79 48.03 -27.54
CA ILE A 280 -8.57 48.04 -28.37
C ILE A 280 -7.39 48.57 -27.57
N ASP A 281 -7.61 49.67 -26.85
CA ASP A 281 -6.58 50.34 -26.08
C ASP A 281 -7.19 51.22 -24.99
N ALA A 282 -6.47 51.43 -23.89
CA ALA A 282 -6.83 52.33 -22.81
C ALA A 282 -5.64 53.22 -22.48
N THR A 283 -5.78 54.52 -22.76
CA THR A 283 -4.66 55.47 -22.73
C THR A 283 -4.98 56.69 -21.86
N ASP A 284 -4.03 57.10 -21.02
CA ASP A 284 -4.12 58.35 -20.26
C ASP A 284 -4.00 59.58 -21.19
N GLY A 285 -4.88 60.57 -21.01
CA GLY A 285 -4.96 61.77 -21.83
C GLY A 285 -6.39 62.07 -22.30
N ILE A 286 -6.50 62.98 -23.28
CA ILE A 286 -7.75 63.31 -23.96
C ILE A 286 -7.64 62.73 -25.37
N PHE A 287 -8.69 62.05 -25.83
CA PHE A 287 -8.74 61.53 -27.19
C PHE A 287 -8.78 62.66 -28.21
N ASP A 288 -7.90 62.60 -29.21
CA ASP A 288 -7.81 63.56 -30.32
C ASP A 288 -7.97 62.80 -31.64
N PRO A 289 -9.19 62.76 -32.22
CA PRO A 289 -9.47 61.92 -33.37
C PRO A 289 -8.57 62.28 -34.56
N GLU A 290 -8.40 63.57 -34.87
CA GLU A 290 -7.59 64.02 -36.01
C GLU A 290 -6.12 63.61 -35.88
N LYS A 291 -5.52 63.83 -34.70
CA LYS A 291 -4.14 63.46 -34.42
C LYS A 291 -3.89 61.96 -34.59
N TYR A 292 -4.86 61.13 -34.23
CA TYR A 292 -4.76 59.67 -34.33
C TYR A 292 -5.32 59.10 -35.65
N GLY A 293 -5.74 59.97 -36.57
CA GLY A 293 -6.22 59.62 -37.91
C GLY A 293 -7.64 59.05 -37.95
N TYR A 294 -8.45 59.34 -36.93
CA TYR A 294 -9.87 59.00 -36.88
C TYR A 294 -10.71 60.15 -37.46
N THR A 295 -11.76 59.81 -38.20
CA THR A 295 -12.74 60.75 -38.72
C THR A 295 -14.06 60.57 -37.97
N ASP A 296 -14.55 61.67 -37.41
CA ASP A 296 -15.88 61.73 -36.80
C ASP A 296 -16.95 61.58 -37.87
N THR A 297 -17.92 60.69 -37.64
CA THR A 297 -19.01 60.44 -38.59
C THR A 297 -20.31 61.17 -38.26
N GLU A 298 -20.38 61.83 -37.09
CA GLU A 298 -21.59 62.39 -36.49
C GLU A 298 -22.73 61.37 -36.26
N GLU A 299 -22.45 60.07 -36.44
CA GLU A 299 -23.37 58.96 -36.21
C GLU A 299 -23.26 58.46 -34.75
N ASN A 300 -24.38 58.07 -34.16
CA ASN A 300 -24.43 57.33 -32.90
C ASN A 300 -25.08 55.96 -33.12
N VAL A 301 -24.57 54.93 -32.45
CA VAL A 301 -25.09 53.55 -32.52
C VAL A 301 -25.16 52.91 -31.14
N ASN A 302 -25.98 51.87 -31.00
CA ASN A 302 -26.05 51.12 -29.75
C ASN A 302 -24.85 50.16 -29.62
N GLY A 303 -23.95 50.47 -28.69
CA GLY A 303 -22.86 49.60 -28.28
C GLY A 303 -23.21 48.76 -27.05
N TYR A 304 -22.66 47.57 -26.95
CA TYR A 304 -22.90 46.63 -25.85
C TYR A 304 -21.58 46.01 -25.41
N SER A 305 -21.42 45.83 -24.10
CA SER A 305 -20.29 45.11 -23.53
C SER A 305 -20.59 43.61 -23.42
N TYR A 306 -19.56 42.80 -23.15
CA TYR A 306 -19.77 41.38 -22.89
C TYR A 306 -20.15 41.16 -21.42
N ARG A 307 -21.08 40.25 -21.17
CA ARG A 307 -21.34 39.69 -19.83
C ARG A 307 -20.27 38.67 -19.46
N SER A 308 -19.89 37.80 -20.41
CA SER A 308 -18.89 36.75 -20.20
C SER A 308 -18.22 36.35 -21.51
N THR A 309 -16.96 35.91 -21.41
CA THR A 309 -16.20 35.36 -22.53
C THR A 309 -15.36 34.17 -22.08
N MET A 310 -15.41 33.06 -22.80
CA MET A 310 -14.59 31.87 -22.52
C MET A 310 -14.44 30.99 -23.77
N PRO A 311 -13.37 30.18 -23.88
CA PRO A 311 -13.28 29.13 -24.88
C PRO A 311 -14.36 28.08 -24.62
N ALA A 312 -15.03 27.62 -25.67
CA ALA A 312 -16.09 26.63 -25.57
C ALA A 312 -15.99 25.60 -26.70
N LYS A 313 -16.19 24.33 -26.34
CA LYS A 313 -16.30 23.21 -27.29
C LYS A 313 -17.63 23.27 -28.01
N VAL A 314 -17.61 23.05 -29.32
CA VAL A 314 -18.80 23.04 -30.16
C VAL A 314 -19.43 21.66 -30.15
N TYR A 315 -20.75 21.62 -30.05
CA TYR A 315 -21.59 20.44 -30.15
C TYR A 315 -22.53 20.57 -31.34
N ILE A 316 -22.93 19.44 -31.91
CA ILE A 316 -23.95 19.32 -32.95
C ILE A 316 -25.18 18.71 -32.30
N ASP A 317 -26.26 19.49 -32.25
CA ASP A 317 -27.59 18.99 -31.89
C ASP A 317 -28.02 17.99 -32.96
N GLN A 318 -28.16 16.71 -32.61
CA GLN A 318 -28.49 15.64 -33.55
C GLN A 318 -29.93 15.73 -34.06
N ASN A 319 -30.81 16.47 -33.37
CA ASN A 319 -32.20 16.62 -33.80
C ASN A 319 -32.34 17.69 -34.88
N THR A 320 -31.57 18.79 -34.79
CA THR A 320 -31.67 19.92 -35.72
C THR A 320 -30.51 20.01 -36.71
N GLY A 321 -29.35 19.44 -36.36
CA GLY A 321 -28.09 19.61 -37.08
C GLY A 321 -27.34 20.91 -36.74
N ASP A 322 -27.89 21.73 -35.84
CA ASP A 322 -27.32 23.03 -35.49
C ASP A 322 -26.11 22.89 -34.57
N ARG A 323 -25.21 23.88 -34.68
CA ARG A 323 -24.03 23.99 -33.82
C ARG A 323 -24.38 24.81 -32.57
N CYS A 324 -24.05 24.28 -31.41
CA CYS A 324 -24.24 24.94 -30.12
C CYS A 324 -22.98 24.81 -29.25
N VAL A 325 -22.96 25.51 -28.13
CA VAL A 325 -21.99 25.32 -27.05
C VAL A 325 -22.71 25.13 -25.73
N PHE A 326 -22.03 24.52 -24.77
CA PHE A 326 -22.49 24.46 -23.39
C PHE A 326 -21.55 25.28 -22.53
N MET A 327 -22.12 26.16 -21.71
CA MET A 327 -21.36 27.07 -20.86
C MET A 327 -21.90 27.01 -19.45
N ARG A 328 -20.99 27.02 -18.48
CA ARG A 328 -21.33 27.05 -17.07
C ARG A 328 -21.89 28.43 -16.70
N ASP A 329 -23.12 28.47 -16.23
CA ASP A 329 -23.80 29.70 -15.82
C ASP A 329 -24.62 29.46 -14.54
N ALA A 330 -24.95 30.54 -13.84
CA ALA A 330 -25.77 30.46 -12.63
C ALA A 330 -27.20 30.05 -12.99
N VAL A 331 -27.82 29.23 -12.12
CA VAL A 331 -29.21 28.79 -12.31
C VAL A 331 -30.19 29.94 -12.07
N ASP A 332 -29.84 30.83 -11.14
CA ASP A 332 -30.59 32.03 -10.77
C ASP A 332 -29.64 33.15 -10.30
N ASP A 333 -30.21 34.33 -10.00
CA ASP A 333 -29.48 35.52 -9.54
C ASP A 333 -28.88 35.37 -8.14
N SER A 334 -29.06 34.23 -7.46
CA SER A 334 -28.45 33.98 -6.14
C SER A 334 -26.99 33.54 -6.24
N TYR A 335 -26.52 33.13 -7.43
CA TYR A 335 -25.16 32.63 -7.69
C TYR A 335 -24.73 31.47 -6.79
N LYS A 336 -25.68 30.69 -6.25
CA LYS A 336 -25.39 29.54 -5.37
C LYS A 336 -25.25 28.21 -6.11
N GLU A 337 -25.93 28.08 -7.24
CA GLU A 337 -25.97 26.86 -8.04
C GLU A 337 -25.59 27.19 -9.50
N PHE A 338 -24.82 26.31 -10.12
CA PHE A 338 -24.31 26.46 -11.48
C PHE A 338 -24.54 25.18 -12.26
N GLU A 339 -24.93 25.33 -13.52
CA GLU A 339 -25.14 24.23 -14.46
C GLU A 339 -24.57 24.61 -15.84
N ASN A 340 -24.38 23.63 -16.71
CA ASN A 340 -23.91 23.83 -18.08
C ASN A 340 -25.11 24.02 -19.00
N PHE A 341 -25.45 25.27 -19.32
CA PHE A 341 -26.58 25.62 -20.18
C PHE A 341 -26.19 25.60 -21.66
N LYS A 342 -27.12 25.22 -22.53
CA LYS A 342 -26.99 25.31 -23.98
C LYS A 342 -27.06 26.77 -24.44
N TYR A 343 -26.13 27.15 -25.30
CA TYR A 343 -26.14 28.42 -26.03
C TYR A 343 -26.07 28.16 -27.54
N ASP A 344 -26.90 28.89 -28.28
CA ASP A 344 -26.93 28.86 -29.73
C ASP A 344 -25.84 29.79 -30.28
N ILE A 345 -25.07 29.32 -31.26
CA ILE A 345 -24.04 30.13 -31.92
C ILE A 345 -24.73 31.04 -32.94
N LYS A 346 -24.74 32.36 -32.69
CA LYS A 346 -25.43 33.34 -33.55
C LYS A 346 -24.62 33.73 -34.78
N GLY A 347 -23.30 33.66 -34.69
CA GLY A 347 -22.37 33.92 -35.78
C GLY A 347 -21.02 34.43 -35.30
N GLU A 348 -20.10 34.59 -36.24
CA GLU A 348 -18.78 35.17 -35.98
C GLU A 348 -18.90 36.69 -35.81
N LEU A 349 -18.39 37.22 -34.70
CA LEU A 349 -18.22 38.66 -34.49
C LEU A 349 -16.99 39.16 -35.26
N GLY A 350 -15.95 38.33 -35.35
CA GLY A 350 -14.75 38.58 -36.12
C GLY A 350 -13.52 37.85 -35.56
N ASP A 351 -12.44 37.94 -36.30
CA ASP A 351 -11.15 37.35 -35.96
C ASP A 351 -10.32 38.31 -35.09
N VAL A 352 -9.73 37.78 -34.01
CA VAL A 352 -8.75 38.49 -33.19
C VAL A 352 -7.41 37.77 -33.33
N THR A 353 -6.38 38.54 -33.68
CA THR A 353 -5.00 38.05 -33.71
C THR A 353 -4.34 38.38 -32.39
N ASP A 354 -3.90 37.37 -31.64
CA ASP A 354 -3.14 37.59 -30.42
C ASP A 354 -1.73 38.17 -30.71
N LYS A 355 -1.00 38.55 -29.66
CA LYS A 355 0.36 39.09 -29.77
C LYS A 355 1.40 38.12 -30.36
N TYR A 356 1.05 36.83 -30.53
CA TYR A 356 1.89 35.80 -31.13
C TYR A 356 1.50 35.49 -32.59
N GLY A 357 0.48 36.17 -33.12
CA GLY A 357 -0.01 35.98 -34.48
C GLY A 357 -1.07 34.89 -34.62
N ASN A 358 -1.61 34.35 -33.52
CA ASN A 358 -2.66 33.33 -33.57
C ASN A 358 -4.01 34.00 -33.76
N VAL A 359 -4.78 33.52 -34.74
CA VAL A 359 -6.12 34.02 -35.02
C VAL A 359 -7.16 33.17 -34.29
N MET A 360 -7.96 33.80 -33.43
CA MET A 360 -9.11 33.18 -32.77
C MET A 360 -10.41 33.81 -33.31
N SER A 361 -11.37 32.95 -33.66
CA SER A 361 -12.71 33.40 -34.08
C SER A 361 -13.58 33.60 -32.84
N TYR A 362 -14.00 34.84 -32.63
CA TYR A 362 -14.93 35.20 -31.57
C TYR A 362 -16.35 35.03 -32.11
N CYS A 363 -17.15 34.23 -31.41
CA CYS A 363 -18.52 33.94 -31.79
C CYS A 363 -19.47 34.50 -30.75
N MET A 364 -20.48 35.25 -31.19
CA MET A 364 -21.58 35.62 -30.31
C MET A 364 -22.44 34.38 -30.06
N VAL A 365 -22.75 34.14 -28.78
CA VAL A 365 -23.65 33.07 -28.36
C VAL A 365 -24.76 33.62 -27.50
N GLU A 366 -25.95 33.03 -27.61
CA GLU A 366 -27.12 33.39 -26.82
C GLU A 366 -27.70 32.16 -26.15
N LYS A 367 -28.24 32.32 -24.94
CA LYS A 367 -28.84 31.21 -24.20
C LYS A 367 -29.97 30.61 -25.04
N SER A 368 -29.92 29.30 -25.26
CA SER A 368 -30.88 28.64 -26.16
C SER A 368 -32.28 28.68 -25.57
N LYS A 369 -33.28 28.86 -26.44
CA LYS A 369 -34.69 29.00 -26.01
C LYS A 369 -35.27 27.71 -25.43
N ASP A 370 -34.68 26.57 -25.76
CA ASP A 370 -35.07 25.26 -25.20
C ASP A 370 -34.61 25.07 -23.74
N ASN A 371 -33.72 25.94 -23.25
CA ASN A 371 -33.16 25.97 -21.91
C ASN A 371 -32.57 24.62 -21.46
N VAL A 372 -32.00 23.86 -22.40
CA VAL A 372 -31.31 22.61 -22.09
C VAL A 372 -30.10 22.88 -21.20
N LYS A 373 -29.91 22.04 -20.19
CA LYS A 373 -28.84 22.18 -19.20
C LYS A 373 -28.43 20.85 -18.61
N PHE A 374 -27.18 20.76 -18.16
CA PHE A 374 -26.59 19.57 -17.56
C PHE A 374 -25.84 19.90 -16.27
N THR A 375 -25.88 18.99 -15.30
CA THR A 375 -24.96 19.05 -14.15
C THR A 375 -23.52 18.82 -14.60
N ASP A 376 -22.53 19.16 -13.77
CA ASP A 376 -21.11 18.90 -14.09
C ASP A 376 -20.83 17.43 -14.38
N VAL A 377 -21.41 16.52 -13.60
CA VAL A 377 -21.22 15.07 -13.74
C VAL A 377 -21.78 14.56 -15.07
N GLU A 378 -22.94 15.07 -15.48
CA GLU A 378 -23.57 14.71 -16.75
C GLU A 378 -22.83 15.32 -17.95
N PHE A 379 -22.36 16.56 -17.81
CA PHE A 379 -21.63 17.25 -18.87
C PHE A 379 -20.24 16.65 -19.12
N ASP A 380 -19.57 16.17 -18.08
CA ASP A 380 -18.25 15.51 -18.18
C ASP A 380 -18.34 14.07 -18.72
N ASP A 381 -19.55 13.55 -18.98
CA ASP A 381 -19.79 12.24 -19.60
C ASP A 381 -20.18 12.39 -21.10
N PRO A 382 -19.25 12.14 -22.04
CA PRO A 382 -19.52 12.26 -23.48
C PRO A 382 -20.60 11.29 -23.98
N ASP A 383 -20.72 10.11 -23.38
CA ASP A 383 -21.73 9.11 -23.77
C ASP A 383 -23.12 9.57 -23.30
N TYR A 384 -23.20 10.20 -22.13
CA TYR A 384 -24.44 10.81 -21.66
C TYR A 384 -24.88 11.95 -22.58
N LEU A 385 -23.99 12.90 -22.90
CA LEU A 385 -24.32 13.99 -23.83
C LEU A 385 -24.79 13.46 -25.20
N LEU A 386 -24.10 12.46 -25.74
CA LEU A 386 -24.51 11.82 -26.99
C LEU A 386 -25.88 11.15 -26.87
N SER A 387 -26.19 10.52 -25.73
CA SER A 387 -27.51 9.94 -25.46
C SER A 387 -28.64 10.97 -25.39
N GLN A 388 -28.31 12.21 -25.02
CA GLN A 388 -29.23 13.36 -25.01
C GLN A 388 -29.33 14.05 -26.39
N GLY A 389 -28.66 13.50 -27.41
CA GLY A 389 -28.68 14.03 -28.77
C GLY A 389 -27.64 15.11 -29.03
N TYR A 390 -26.62 15.28 -28.19
CA TYR A 390 -25.54 16.26 -28.40
C TYR A 390 -24.23 15.56 -28.70
N LYS A 391 -23.82 15.63 -29.97
CA LYS A 391 -22.54 15.06 -30.40
C LYS A 391 -21.47 16.16 -30.38
N ILE A 392 -20.38 15.95 -29.67
CA ILE A 392 -19.25 16.87 -29.73
C ILE A 392 -18.70 16.97 -31.16
N SER A 393 -18.46 18.19 -31.63
CA SER A 393 -17.95 18.49 -32.98
C SER A 393 -16.43 18.42 -33.00
N GLY A 394 -15.89 17.78 -34.03
CA GLY A 394 -14.46 17.63 -34.22
C GLY A 394 -14.11 16.52 -35.21
N GLU A 395 -12.83 16.43 -35.57
CA GLU A 395 -12.29 15.43 -36.49
C GLU A 395 -11.17 14.61 -35.85
N LEU A 396 -11.16 13.30 -36.11
CA LEU A 396 -10.11 12.41 -35.63
C LEU A 396 -8.86 12.66 -36.48
N GLU A 397 -7.80 13.15 -35.84
CA GLU A 397 -6.50 13.28 -36.45
C GLU A 397 -5.68 12.03 -36.16
N TYR A 398 -5.32 11.29 -37.20
CA TYR A 398 -4.48 10.11 -37.07
C TYR A 398 -3.01 10.48 -36.98
N ILE A 399 -2.35 10.04 -35.90
CA ILE A 399 -0.96 10.36 -35.64
C ILE A 399 -0.06 9.37 -36.39
N LYS A 400 0.79 9.89 -37.28
CA LYS A 400 1.65 9.06 -38.13
C LYS A 400 2.72 8.35 -37.29
N GLY A 401 2.81 7.03 -37.42
CA GLY A 401 3.86 6.21 -36.81
C GLY A 401 3.61 5.79 -35.36
N LEU A 402 2.47 6.17 -34.77
CA LEU A 402 2.02 5.72 -33.46
C LEU A 402 0.81 4.81 -33.58
N TYR A 403 0.71 3.87 -32.65
CA TYR A 403 -0.33 2.85 -32.63
C TYR A 403 -0.98 2.74 -31.25
N LYS A 404 -2.25 2.32 -31.25
CA LYS A 404 -2.94 1.78 -30.09
C LYS A 404 -2.99 0.27 -30.23
N VAL A 405 -2.48 -0.44 -29.23
CA VAL A 405 -2.40 -1.91 -29.21
C VAL A 405 -3.11 -2.41 -27.96
N TYR A 406 -4.14 -3.25 -28.11
CA TYR A 406 -4.99 -3.61 -26.96
C TYR A 406 -5.65 -4.98 -27.14
N SER A 407 -6.20 -5.54 -26.05
CA SER A 407 -6.98 -6.79 -26.09
C SER A 407 -8.26 -6.66 -25.27
N ASN A 408 -9.40 -6.95 -25.94
CA ASN A 408 -10.74 -6.98 -25.34
C ASN A 408 -11.09 -8.34 -24.73
N ALA A 409 -10.10 -9.22 -24.53
CA ALA A 409 -10.35 -10.47 -23.83
C ALA A 409 -10.78 -10.18 -22.38
N LYS A 410 -11.73 -10.95 -21.84
CA LYS A 410 -12.24 -10.74 -20.47
C LYS A 410 -11.20 -11.00 -19.39
N SER A 411 -10.31 -11.96 -19.63
CA SER A 411 -9.22 -12.32 -18.73
C SER A 411 -8.14 -13.11 -19.46
N ALA A 412 -6.92 -13.11 -18.95
CA ALA A 412 -5.85 -13.98 -19.42
C ALA A 412 -4.87 -14.33 -18.30
N VAL A 413 -4.12 -15.42 -18.50
CA VAL A 413 -2.94 -15.75 -17.68
C VAL A 413 -1.70 -15.53 -18.54
N LEU A 414 -0.96 -14.49 -18.22
CA LEU A 414 0.22 -14.07 -18.95
C LEU A 414 1.46 -14.73 -18.35
N THR A 415 2.29 -15.30 -19.22
CA THR A 415 3.55 -15.96 -18.84
C THR A 415 4.67 -15.56 -19.80
N SER A 416 5.90 -15.96 -19.49
CA SER A 416 7.06 -15.71 -20.38
C SER A 416 6.93 -16.42 -21.73
N LYS A 417 7.35 -15.76 -22.82
CA LYS A 417 7.51 -16.38 -24.16
C LYS A 417 8.56 -17.49 -24.15
N THR A 418 9.60 -17.33 -23.32
CA THR A 418 10.65 -18.33 -23.10
C THR A 418 10.73 -18.67 -21.61
N GLN A 419 10.20 -19.82 -21.21
CA GLN A 419 10.39 -20.29 -19.84
C GLN A 419 11.85 -20.69 -19.65
N THR A 420 12.60 -19.90 -18.88
CA THR A 420 13.93 -20.31 -18.44
C THR A 420 13.76 -21.43 -17.43
N VAL A 421 14.11 -22.67 -17.80
CA VAL A 421 14.12 -23.79 -16.85
C VAL A 421 15.12 -23.46 -15.74
N CYS A 422 14.60 -23.18 -14.55
CA CYS A 422 15.46 -22.88 -13.40
C CYS A 422 16.25 -24.15 -13.04
N LYS A 423 17.57 -24.10 -13.11
CA LYS A 423 18.47 -25.22 -12.78
C LYS A 423 18.44 -25.62 -11.28
N HIS A 424 17.71 -24.89 -10.45
CA HIS A 424 17.56 -25.12 -8.99
C HIS A 424 18.87 -25.30 -8.21
N THR A 425 19.96 -24.65 -8.67
CA THR A 425 21.30 -24.76 -8.06
C THR A 425 21.38 -24.09 -6.70
N SER A 426 20.78 -22.91 -6.53
CA SER A 426 20.76 -22.18 -5.25
C SER A 426 19.57 -22.59 -4.38
N LYS A 427 19.83 -23.04 -3.14
CA LYS A 427 18.82 -23.59 -2.21
C LYS A 427 18.77 -22.82 -0.89
N VAL A 428 17.59 -22.69 -0.31
CA VAL A 428 17.36 -22.11 1.03
C VAL A 428 16.55 -23.08 1.88
N ASN A 429 16.93 -23.24 3.14
CA ASN A 429 16.23 -24.09 4.11
C ASN A 429 15.48 -23.24 5.13
N LYS A 430 14.16 -23.41 5.24
CA LYS A 430 13.32 -22.70 6.21
C LYS A 430 12.56 -23.68 7.10
N VAL A 431 12.55 -23.45 8.41
CA VAL A 431 11.67 -24.19 9.33
C VAL A 431 10.25 -23.69 9.11
N THR A 432 9.39 -24.53 8.53
CA THR A 432 7.97 -24.23 8.30
C THR A 432 7.07 -24.74 9.41
N LYS A 433 7.54 -25.72 10.19
CA LYS A 433 6.87 -26.20 11.41
C LYS A 433 7.90 -26.53 12.47
N LYS A 434 7.77 -25.98 13.67
CA LYS A 434 8.64 -26.32 14.81
C LYS A 434 8.22 -27.67 15.41
N ALA A 435 9.22 -28.44 15.85
CA ALA A 435 9.00 -29.71 16.54
C ALA A 435 8.57 -29.48 18.00
N THR A 436 7.68 -30.34 18.50
CA THR A 436 7.15 -30.30 19.87
C THR A 436 7.41 -31.63 20.59
N MET A 437 6.82 -31.86 21.76
CA MET A 437 6.84 -33.17 22.42
C MET A 437 5.96 -34.22 21.73
N THR A 438 4.94 -33.79 20.99
CA THR A 438 3.93 -34.68 20.40
C THR A 438 4.07 -34.81 18.90
N THR A 439 4.57 -33.78 18.22
CA THR A 439 4.63 -33.71 16.76
C THR A 439 6.03 -33.38 16.25
N ASP A 440 6.43 -34.05 15.17
CA ASP A 440 7.64 -33.69 14.42
C ASP A 440 7.50 -32.31 13.76
N GLY A 441 8.63 -31.64 13.57
CA GLY A 441 8.75 -30.40 12.83
C GLY A 441 9.17 -30.64 11.38
N ILE A 442 9.16 -29.57 10.57
CA ILE A 442 9.41 -29.61 9.13
C ILE A 442 10.38 -28.50 8.75
N ILE A 443 11.45 -28.88 8.05
CA ILE A 443 12.28 -27.98 7.25
C ILE A 443 11.84 -28.14 5.79
N THR A 444 11.57 -27.03 5.13
CA THR A 444 11.29 -26.98 3.70
C THR A 444 12.48 -26.38 2.98
N THR A 445 12.98 -27.07 1.96
CA THR A 445 14.03 -26.58 1.07
C THR A 445 13.37 -26.00 -0.17
N THR A 446 13.65 -24.73 -0.45
CA THR A 446 13.16 -24.02 -1.64
C THR A 446 14.31 -23.58 -2.52
N CYS A 447 14.06 -23.41 -3.81
CA CYS A 447 15.01 -22.75 -4.69
C CYS A 447 15.11 -21.27 -4.30
N LYS A 448 16.32 -20.75 -4.07
CA LYS A 448 16.54 -19.33 -3.81
C LYS A 448 16.10 -18.46 -5.00
N SER A 449 16.31 -18.99 -6.21
CA SER A 449 16.12 -18.24 -7.45
C SER A 449 14.66 -18.18 -7.89
N CYS A 450 13.90 -19.25 -7.66
CA CYS A 450 12.54 -19.37 -8.19
C CYS A 450 11.53 -19.92 -7.17
N GLY A 451 11.83 -19.86 -5.86
CA GLY A 451 10.95 -20.21 -4.72
C GLY A 451 10.34 -21.62 -4.67
N LYS A 452 10.49 -22.41 -5.73
CA LYS A 452 9.92 -23.76 -5.87
C LYS A 452 10.34 -24.61 -4.71
N LYS A 453 9.36 -25.25 -4.07
CA LYS A 453 9.58 -26.28 -3.05
C LYS A 453 10.29 -27.46 -3.72
N LEU A 454 11.54 -27.70 -3.30
CA LEU A 454 12.38 -28.77 -3.84
C LEU A 454 12.22 -30.04 -3.01
N SER A 455 12.21 -29.91 -1.69
CA SER A 455 12.09 -31.03 -0.77
C SER A 455 11.66 -30.60 0.62
N THR A 456 11.35 -31.59 1.46
CA THR A 456 11.12 -31.40 2.89
C THR A 456 11.91 -32.41 3.69
N SER A 457 12.44 -31.98 4.83
CA SER A 457 13.09 -32.86 5.80
C SER A 457 12.48 -32.71 7.19
N LYS A 458 12.53 -33.78 7.97
CA LYS A 458 11.92 -33.86 9.28
C LYS A 458 12.83 -33.27 10.37
N ILE A 459 12.23 -32.56 11.32
CA ILE A 459 12.84 -32.25 12.62
C ILE A 459 12.21 -33.19 13.63
N ALA A 460 13.00 -34.09 14.21
CA ALA A 460 12.51 -35.07 15.17
C ALA A 460 11.85 -34.38 16.39
N LYS A 461 10.68 -34.86 16.81
CA LYS A 461 9.99 -34.40 18.01
C LYS A 461 10.83 -34.62 19.25
N VAL A 462 10.65 -33.78 20.26
CA VAL A 462 11.30 -33.96 21.56
C VAL A 462 10.70 -35.22 22.23
N SER A 463 11.54 -36.19 22.57
CA SER A 463 11.08 -37.47 23.13
C SER A 463 11.39 -37.59 24.62
N THR A 464 12.55 -37.10 25.03
CA THR A 464 13.09 -37.30 26.37
C THR A 464 13.37 -35.97 27.03
N VAL A 465 12.81 -35.76 28.22
CA VAL A 465 13.13 -34.65 29.11
C VAL A 465 13.17 -35.22 30.52
N LYS A 466 14.35 -35.29 31.11
CA LYS A 466 14.58 -35.91 32.43
C LYS A 466 15.56 -35.11 33.28
N LEU A 467 15.43 -35.27 34.59
CA LEU A 467 16.38 -34.76 35.57
C LEU A 467 17.44 -35.83 35.88
N SER A 468 18.68 -35.40 36.15
CA SER A 468 19.75 -36.30 36.60
C SER A 468 19.47 -36.90 37.98
N ALA A 469 18.67 -36.21 38.79
CA ALA A 469 18.17 -36.69 40.08
C ALA A 469 16.78 -36.11 40.35
N VAL A 470 15.84 -36.97 40.75
CA VAL A 470 14.49 -36.58 41.18
C VAL A 470 14.39 -36.37 42.69
N SER A 471 15.41 -36.78 43.44
CA SER A 471 15.51 -36.51 44.87
C SER A 471 16.96 -36.38 45.32
N CYS A 472 17.23 -35.57 46.34
CA CYS A 472 18.53 -35.49 47.00
C CYS A 472 18.38 -35.21 48.50
N VAL A 473 19.39 -35.53 49.30
CA VAL A 473 19.39 -35.25 50.73
C VAL A 473 19.84 -33.81 50.99
N TYR A 474 19.16 -33.14 51.93
CA TYR A 474 19.50 -31.81 52.39
C TYR A 474 20.93 -31.75 52.92
N ASN A 475 21.72 -30.83 52.38
CA ASN A 475 23.10 -30.59 52.78
C ASN A 475 23.43 -29.11 53.04
N GLY A 476 22.40 -28.24 53.06
CA GLY A 476 22.57 -26.81 53.26
C GLY A 476 23.08 -26.03 52.03
N LYS A 477 23.25 -26.67 50.86
CA LYS A 477 23.64 -26.01 49.60
C LYS A 477 22.48 -25.98 48.60
N VAL A 478 22.52 -25.04 47.67
CA VAL A 478 21.53 -24.97 46.57
C VAL A 478 21.62 -26.22 45.70
N ARG A 479 20.48 -26.84 45.39
CA ARG A 479 20.38 -28.06 44.59
C ARG A 479 19.85 -27.74 43.19
N THR A 480 20.63 -28.09 42.17
CA THR A 480 20.30 -27.85 40.75
C THR A 480 20.54 -29.14 39.95
N PRO A 481 19.61 -30.11 39.96
CA PRO A 481 19.78 -31.34 39.17
C PRO A 481 19.88 -30.99 37.68
N ALA A 482 20.80 -31.64 36.96
CA ALA A 482 20.98 -31.37 35.54
C ALA A 482 19.77 -31.84 34.73
N VAL A 483 19.40 -31.08 33.69
CA VAL A 483 18.34 -31.44 32.75
C VAL A 483 18.96 -32.06 31.51
N GLN A 484 18.47 -33.23 31.13
CA GLN A 484 18.81 -33.91 29.89
C GLN A 484 17.60 -33.88 28.95
N VAL A 485 17.81 -33.34 27.73
CA VAL A 485 16.79 -33.25 26.69
C VAL A 485 17.29 -33.94 25.42
N LYS A 486 16.48 -34.84 24.86
CA LYS A 486 16.76 -35.49 23.57
C LYS A 486 15.54 -35.49 22.66
N ASP A 487 15.79 -35.46 21.36
CA ASP A 487 14.77 -35.72 20.35
C ASP A 487 14.49 -37.23 20.18
N SER A 488 13.51 -37.56 19.35
CA SER A 488 13.11 -38.94 19.04
C SER A 488 14.12 -39.69 18.16
N ALA A 489 15.10 -39.00 17.56
CA ALA A 489 16.24 -39.61 16.90
C ALA A 489 17.40 -39.90 17.87
N GLY A 490 17.24 -39.58 19.17
CA GLY A 490 18.25 -39.81 20.20
C GLY A 490 19.30 -38.70 20.31
N LYS A 491 19.20 -37.62 19.51
CA LYS A 491 20.13 -36.49 19.55
C LYS A 491 19.91 -35.66 20.80
N ALA A 492 20.99 -35.35 21.50
CA ALA A 492 20.97 -34.41 22.63
C ALA A 492 20.72 -32.98 22.13
N LEU A 493 19.73 -32.31 22.72
CA LEU A 493 19.46 -30.91 22.44
C LEU A 493 20.39 -30.01 23.25
N VAL A 494 20.67 -28.81 22.73
CA VAL A 494 21.62 -27.87 23.31
C VAL A 494 20.90 -26.83 24.17
N LYS A 495 21.29 -26.73 25.44
CA LYS A 495 20.78 -25.71 26.36
C LYS A 495 21.14 -24.30 25.84
N ASN A 496 20.21 -23.36 25.98
CA ASN A 496 20.24 -21.98 25.48
C ASN A 496 20.12 -21.82 23.94
N THR A 497 20.22 -22.90 23.17
CA THR A 497 19.95 -22.90 21.73
C THR A 497 18.58 -23.50 21.42
N ASP A 498 18.37 -24.76 21.83
CA ASP A 498 17.16 -25.54 21.55
C ASP A 498 16.15 -25.50 22.70
N TYR A 499 16.61 -25.17 23.92
CA TYR A 499 15.74 -25.05 25.10
C TYR A 499 16.36 -24.19 26.19
N LYS A 500 15.52 -23.65 27.06
CA LYS A 500 15.89 -22.95 28.29
C LYS A 500 15.36 -23.70 29.51
N VAL A 501 16.03 -23.56 30.65
CA VAL A 501 15.63 -24.21 31.90
C VAL A 501 15.50 -23.16 32.98
N THR A 502 14.37 -23.19 33.69
CA THR A 502 14.15 -22.38 34.90
C THR A 502 13.83 -23.28 36.08
N TYR A 503 14.33 -22.89 37.25
CA TYR A 503 14.14 -23.60 38.50
C TYR A 503 13.39 -22.72 39.48
N SER A 504 12.52 -23.29 40.31
CA SER A 504 11.93 -22.58 41.45
C SER A 504 12.99 -22.00 42.37
N ALA A 505 12.69 -20.90 43.06
CA ALA A 505 13.54 -20.35 44.10
C ALA A 505 13.55 -21.24 45.37
N GLY A 506 14.43 -20.92 46.33
CA GLY A 506 14.43 -21.57 47.66
C GLY A 506 14.96 -23.00 47.73
N ARG A 507 15.60 -23.50 46.65
CA ARG A 507 16.17 -24.87 46.48
C ARG A 507 17.37 -25.20 47.38
N LYS A 508 17.47 -24.54 48.52
CA LYS A 508 18.43 -24.80 49.58
C LYS A 508 17.77 -25.63 50.70
N SER A 509 16.49 -25.38 50.99
CA SER A 509 15.71 -26.01 52.05
C SER A 509 15.09 -27.35 51.65
N VAL A 510 14.50 -28.06 52.61
CA VAL A 510 13.71 -29.27 52.32
C VAL A 510 12.40 -28.86 51.66
N GLY A 511 12.05 -29.50 50.55
CA GLY A 511 10.93 -29.06 49.73
C GLY A 511 10.80 -29.81 48.40
N LYS A 512 9.70 -29.55 47.70
CA LYS A 512 9.49 -29.97 46.31
C LYS A 512 9.65 -28.76 45.40
N TYR A 513 10.49 -28.87 44.37
CA TYR A 513 10.86 -27.75 43.52
C TYR A 513 10.58 -28.06 42.05
N LEU A 514 9.97 -27.12 41.35
CA LEU A 514 9.66 -27.26 39.92
C LEU A 514 10.87 -26.88 39.07
N VAL A 515 11.03 -27.63 37.98
CA VAL A 515 11.96 -27.36 36.89
C VAL A 515 11.12 -27.24 35.63
N LYS A 516 11.11 -26.06 35.02
CA LYS A 516 10.44 -25.81 33.74
C LYS A 516 11.47 -25.81 32.63
N VAL A 517 11.30 -26.70 31.67
CA VAL A 517 12.07 -26.76 30.43
C VAL A 517 11.19 -26.17 29.34
N THR A 518 11.64 -25.07 28.74
CA THR A 518 10.94 -24.40 27.63
C THR A 518 11.73 -24.64 26.35
N PHE A 519 11.15 -25.29 25.36
CA PHE A 519 11.79 -25.47 24.07
C PHE A 519 11.83 -24.14 23.31
N ALA A 520 12.93 -23.89 22.61
CA ALA A 520 13.30 -22.59 22.08
C ALA A 520 14.06 -22.74 20.75
N GLY A 521 14.55 -21.61 20.24
CA GLY A 521 15.29 -21.53 18.99
C GLY A 521 14.39 -21.60 17.75
N SER A 522 15.02 -21.80 16.60
CA SER A 522 14.33 -21.85 15.30
C SER A 522 13.60 -23.16 15.08
N LYS A 523 13.98 -24.25 15.76
CA LYS A 523 13.53 -25.62 15.47
C LYS A 523 12.47 -26.19 16.40
N TYR A 524 12.40 -25.73 17.66
CA TYR A 524 11.56 -26.36 18.69
C TYR A 524 10.61 -25.37 19.38
N SER A 525 9.47 -25.87 19.85
CA SER A 525 8.49 -25.11 20.63
C SER A 525 7.76 -25.98 21.65
N GLY A 526 7.19 -25.34 22.67
CA GLY A 526 6.48 -25.99 23.78
C GLY A 526 7.27 -25.97 25.10
N SER A 527 6.77 -26.68 26.11
CA SER A 527 7.46 -26.78 27.40
C SER A 527 7.07 -28.04 28.16
N LYS A 528 7.90 -28.43 29.14
CA LYS A 528 7.59 -29.49 30.09
C LYS A 528 8.02 -29.08 31.50
N ARG A 529 7.18 -29.38 32.48
CA ARG A 529 7.47 -29.18 33.91
C ARG A 529 7.80 -30.53 34.55
N MET A 530 8.83 -30.53 35.38
CA MET A 530 9.23 -31.65 36.23
C MET A 530 9.40 -31.15 37.65
N ALA A 531 9.48 -32.06 38.61
CA ALA A 531 9.78 -31.72 39.99
C ALA A 531 10.93 -32.58 40.53
N PHE A 532 11.68 -32.04 41.47
CA PHE A 532 12.58 -32.81 42.32
C PHE A 532 12.39 -32.46 43.79
N GLU A 533 12.74 -33.40 44.67
CA GLU A 533 12.58 -33.26 46.11
C GLU A 533 13.93 -33.14 46.82
N ILE A 534 14.03 -32.19 47.74
CA ILE A 534 15.13 -32.13 48.71
C ILE A 534 14.59 -32.75 50.00
N ASN A 535 15.08 -33.93 50.34
CA ASN A 535 14.65 -34.71 51.49
C ASN A 535 15.40 -34.27 52.75
N PRO A 536 14.78 -34.32 53.95
CA PRO A 536 15.50 -34.03 55.19
C PRO A 536 16.65 -35.01 55.41
N LYS A 537 17.63 -34.63 56.22
CA LYS A 537 18.71 -35.55 56.63
C LYS A 537 18.12 -36.72 57.41
N GLY A 538 18.58 -37.92 57.11
CA GLY A 538 18.21 -39.13 57.85
C GLY A 538 18.69 -39.09 59.29
N THR A 539 18.26 -40.07 60.08
CA THR A 539 18.73 -40.29 61.46
C THR A 539 19.13 -41.75 61.64
N MET A 540 19.75 -42.05 62.77
CA MET A 540 20.27 -43.38 63.11
C MET A 540 19.86 -43.74 64.53
N ILE A 541 19.45 -44.99 64.74
CA ILE A 541 19.18 -45.52 66.08
C ILE A 541 20.52 -45.74 66.78
N VAL A 542 20.70 -45.12 67.93
CA VAL A 542 21.95 -45.17 68.72
C VAL A 542 21.82 -46.05 69.96
N LYS A 543 20.60 -46.28 70.47
CA LYS A 543 20.37 -47.16 71.63
C LYS A 543 19.04 -47.87 71.51
N LYS A 544 18.99 -49.11 71.97
CA LYS A 544 17.78 -49.94 72.08
C LYS A 544 17.64 -50.49 73.49
N ALA A 545 16.42 -50.61 73.98
CA ALA A 545 16.12 -51.16 75.29
C ALA A 545 14.87 -52.05 75.24
N ALA A 546 14.87 -53.12 76.02
CA ALA A 546 13.72 -54.00 76.22
C ALA A 546 13.20 -53.84 77.66
N GLY A 547 11.90 -53.77 77.82
CA GLY A 547 11.23 -53.73 79.12
C GLY A 547 9.98 -54.60 79.14
N LYS A 548 9.34 -54.72 80.30
CA LYS A 548 8.10 -55.52 80.46
C LYS A 548 7.04 -55.04 79.46
N ASN A 549 6.59 -55.93 78.58
CA ASN A 549 5.60 -55.68 77.53
C ASN A 549 5.90 -54.43 76.64
N SER A 550 7.17 -54.05 76.51
CA SER A 550 7.57 -52.84 75.77
C SER A 550 9.00 -52.88 75.23
N ILE A 551 9.24 -52.10 74.20
CA ILE A 551 10.58 -51.83 73.65
C ILE A 551 10.78 -50.33 73.51
N ALA A 552 12.02 -49.86 73.56
CA ALA A 552 12.32 -48.45 73.36
C ALA A 552 13.56 -48.25 72.51
N ILE A 553 13.59 -47.14 71.77
CA ILE A 553 14.72 -46.73 70.95
C ILE A 553 15.12 -45.29 71.28
N ARG A 554 16.41 -44.99 71.12
CA ARG A 554 16.95 -43.63 71.02
C ARG A 554 17.66 -43.45 69.69
N TRP A 555 17.63 -42.24 69.13
CA TRP A 555 18.25 -41.92 67.85
C TRP A 555 18.97 -40.57 67.86
N SER A 556 19.86 -40.34 66.90
CA SER A 556 20.58 -39.08 66.75
C SER A 556 19.64 -37.93 66.35
N ALA A 557 19.70 -36.81 67.05
CA ALA A 557 18.83 -35.66 66.77
C ALA A 557 19.10 -35.06 65.38
N GLN A 558 18.04 -34.64 64.69
CA GLN A 558 18.07 -33.82 63.48
C GLN A 558 17.21 -32.57 63.70
N LYS A 559 17.87 -31.43 63.94
CA LYS A 559 17.20 -30.16 64.31
C LYS A 559 16.94 -29.23 63.11
N VAL A 560 17.79 -29.29 62.09
CA VAL A 560 17.71 -28.41 60.91
C VAL A 560 16.84 -29.04 59.84
N GLU A 561 15.96 -28.24 59.22
CA GLU A 561 15.08 -28.67 58.13
C GLU A 561 14.28 -29.95 58.45
N THR A 562 13.93 -30.14 59.73
CA THR A 562 13.22 -31.32 60.24
C THR A 562 12.09 -30.87 61.16
N SER A 563 10.88 -31.36 60.91
CA SER A 563 9.71 -31.11 61.78
C SER A 563 9.56 -32.18 62.86
N GLY A 564 9.98 -33.41 62.60
CA GLY A 564 9.83 -34.49 63.56
C GLY A 564 10.25 -35.84 63.00
N TYR A 565 9.80 -36.90 63.66
CA TYR A 565 10.21 -38.27 63.35
C TYR A 565 9.02 -39.17 63.11
N GLN A 566 9.22 -40.19 62.27
CA GLN A 566 8.31 -41.32 62.15
C GLN A 566 9.05 -42.59 62.55
N ILE A 567 8.47 -43.32 63.49
CA ILE A 567 8.97 -44.59 63.98
C ILE A 567 8.05 -45.67 63.44
N GLN A 568 8.63 -46.74 62.91
CA GLN A 568 7.90 -47.91 62.50
C GLN A 568 8.44 -49.14 63.22
N CYS A 569 7.54 -49.97 63.70
CA CYS A 569 7.81 -51.20 64.42
C CYS A 569 6.99 -52.33 63.81
N SER A 570 7.60 -53.48 63.56
CA SER A 570 6.91 -54.67 63.04
C SER A 570 7.49 -55.94 63.62
N THR A 571 6.71 -57.03 63.64
CA THR A 571 7.21 -58.38 63.87
C THR A 571 7.79 -59.03 62.60
N ASP A 572 7.61 -58.39 61.44
CA ASP A 572 8.24 -58.75 60.17
C ASP A 572 9.44 -57.84 59.87
N SER A 573 10.62 -58.44 59.69
CA SER A 573 11.87 -57.73 59.40
C SER A 573 11.83 -56.93 58.10
N ARG A 574 10.96 -57.32 57.17
CA ARG A 574 10.77 -56.65 55.88
C ARG A 574 9.67 -55.58 55.93
N PHE A 575 9.00 -55.40 57.06
CA PHE A 575 7.90 -54.44 57.24
C PHE A 575 6.77 -54.60 56.21
N ARG A 576 6.47 -55.83 55.74
CA ARG A 576 5.39 -56.08 54.79
C ARG A 576 4.02 -56.19 55.46
N LYS A 577 3.99 -56.60 56.73
CA LYS A 577 2.76 -56.73 57.56
C LYS A 577 2.98 -56.30 59.00
N SER A 578 1.89 -56.15 59.75
CA SER A 578 1.88 -55.88 61.20
C SER A 578 2.67 -54.63 61.62
N ASN A 579 2.66 -53.59 60.79
CA ASN A 579 3.41 -52.36 61.00
C ASN A 579 2.67 -51.41 61.96
N ARG A 580 3.25 -51.13 63.12
CA ARG A 580 2.84 -50.04 64.00
C ARG A 580 3.67 -48.80 63.68
N THR A 581 3.01 -47.67 63.44
CA THR A 581 3.68 -46.41 63.07
C THR A 581 3.32 -45.32 64.07
N ALA A 582 4.34 -44.65 64.62
CA ALA A 582 4.20 -43.48 65.46
C ALA A 582 4.81 -42.25 64.78
N THR A 583 4.12 -41.10 64.85
CA THR A 583 4.63 -39.82 64.32
C THR A 583 4.83 -38.85 65.48
N LEU A 584 6.07 -38.42 65.70
CA LEU A 584 6.44 -37.46 66.73
C LEU A 584 6.62 -36.09 66.07
N ARG A 585 5.87 -35.09 66.55
CA ARG A 585 5.80 -33.74 65.95
C ARG A 585 6.88 -32.78 66.42
N ASN A 586 7.71 -33.20 67.37
CA ASN A 586 8.81 -32.41 67.93
C ASN A 586 10.15 -33.00 67.48
N ASN A 587 10.98 -32.19 66.84
CA ASN A 587 12.31 -32.59 66.34
C ASN A 587 13.38 -32.68 67.44
N ALA A 588 13.11 -32.17 68.64
CA ALA A 588 13.96 -32.34 69.82
C ALA A 588 13.78 -33.71 70.50
N THR A 589 12.66 -34.40 70.27
CA THR A 589 12.41 -35.72 70.85
C THR A 589 13.29 -36.77 70.18
N THR A 590 14.13 -37.44 70.96
CA THR A 590 15.07 -38.49 70.49
C THR A 590 14.85 -39.86 71.11
N TYR A 591 13.69 -40.05 71.77
CA TYR A 591 13.33 -41.28 72.47
C TYR A 591 11.87 -41.63 72.20
N TYR A 592 11.58 -42.92 72.05
CA TYR A 592 10.20 -43.42 71.98
C TYR A 592 10.08 -44.80 72.61
N LYS A 593 9.08 -44.98 73.46
CA LYS A 593 8.68 -46.26 74.05
C LYS A 593 7.48 -46.82 73.29
N ILE A 594 7.64 -48.00 72.74
CA ILE A 594 6.60 -48.77 72.06
C ILE A 594 6.04 -49.77 73.08
N SER A 595 4.84 -49.51 73.58
CA SER A 595 4.14 -50.35 74.54
C SER A 595 3.30 -51.44 73.85
N LYS A 596 2.67 -52.32 74.64
CA LYS A 596 1.82 -53.42 74.15
C LYS A 596 2.60 -54.36 73.21
N CYS A 597 3.79 -54.74 73.64
CA CYS A 597 4.61 -55.76 72.98
C CYS A 597 4.38 -57.10 73.67
N ASN A 598 4.28 -58.19 72.91
CA ASN A 598 4.14 -59.53 73.47
C ASN A 598 5.48 -60.00 74.04
N THR A 599 5.49 -60.47 75.28
CA THR A 599 6.68 -61.05 75.92
C THR A 599 7.34 -62.10 75.03
N GLY A 600 8.67 -62.08 74.93
CA GLY A 600 9.44 -63.03 74.14
C GLY A 600 9.44 -62.78 72.63
N SER A 601 8.57 -61.92 72.10
CA SER A 601 8.52 -61.62 70.66
C SER A 601 9.62 -60.66 70.22
N VAL A 602 10.14 -60.87 68.99
CA VAL A 602 11.14 -59.98 68.36
C VAL A 602 10.42 -58.93 67.52
N TYR A 603 10.81 -57.67 67.73
CA TYR A 603 10.32 -56.52 66.98
C TYR A 603 11.46 -55.84 66.23
N TYR A 604 11.21 -55.53 64.97
CA TYR A 604 12.08 -54.78 64.08
C TYR A 604 11.64 -53.33 64.05
N VAL A 605 12.55 -52.42 64.37
CA VAL A 605 12.27 -51.00 64.53
C VAL A 605 13.17 -50.18 63.60
N ARG A 606 12.57 -49.19 62.93
CA ARG A 606 13.27 -48.20 62.11
C ARG A 606 12.69 -46.81 62.35
N VAL A 607 13.50 -45.78 62.19
CA VAL A 607 13.10 -44.38 62.35
C VAL A 607 13.52 -43.56 61.14
N ARG A 608 12.71 -42.58 60.76
CA ARG A 608 13.05 -41.58 59.75
C ARG A 608 12.63 -40.19 60.19
N THR A 609 13.28 -39.17 59.65
CA THR A 609 12.87 -37.78 59.82
C THR A 609 11.80 -37.39 58.80
N TYR A 610 11.01 -36.37 59.13
CA TYR A 610 10.14 -35.71 58.16
C TYR A 610 10.14 -34.19 58.35
N LYS A 611 9.77 -33.48 57.30
CA LYS A 611 9.53 -32.03 57.30
C LYS A 611 8.17 -31.74 56.70
N ASN A 612 7.40 -30.89 57.37
CA ASN A 612 6.20 -30.29 56.81
C ASN A 612 6.61 -29.14 55.88
N VAL A 613 6.18 -29.19 54.62
CA VAL A 613 6.43 -28.16 53.62
C VAL A 613 5.11 -27.71 53.00
N LYS A 614 4.99 -26.43 52.62
CA LYS A 614 3.83 -25.93 51.87
C LYS A 614 4.08 -26.12 50.38
N VAL A 615 3.22 -26.89 49.70
CA VAL A 615 3.24 -27.10 48.24
C VAL A 615 1.86 -26.72 47.72
N SER A 616 1.78 -25.70 46.87
CA SER A 616 0.52 -25.20 46.30
C SER A 616 -0.58 -24.97 47.36
N GLY A 617 -0.22 -24.31 48.47
CA GLY A 617 -1.13 -24.01 49.58
C GLY A 617 -1.39 -25.16 50.56
N LYS A 618 -1.03 -26.41 50.22
CA LYS A 618 -1.26 -27.58 51.08
C LYS A 618 0.02 -28.00 51.81
N VAL A 619 -0.13 -28.45 53.07
CA VAL A 619 0.99 -28.99 53.85
C VAL A 619 1.26 -30.44 53.46
N VAL A 620 2.47 -30.73 53.00
CA VAL A 620 2.95 -32.06 52.60
C VAL A 620 4.12 -32.48 53.49
N LYS A 621 4.17 -33.76 53.88
CA LYS A 621 5.32 -34.33 54.59
C LYS A 621 6.33 -34.90 53.60
N ILE A 622 7.55 -34.37 53.61
CA ILE A 622 8.69 -34.95 52.91
C ILE A 622 9.51 -35.76 53.93
N TYR A 623 9.83 -36.99 53.59
CA TYR A 623 10.50 -37.95 54.47
C TYR A 623 11.93 -38.19 54.04
N SER A 624 12.81 -38.45 55.01
CA SER A 624 14.10 -39.06 54.70
C SER A 624 13.95 -40.57 54.44
N ALA A 625 15.03 -41.17 53.97
CA ALA A 625 15.17 -42.62 53.98
C ALA A 625 15.07 -43.15 55.43
N TRP A 626 14.58 -44.38 55.56
CA TRP A 626 14.57 -45.08 56.84
C TRP A 626 15.99 -45.31 57.35
N SER A 627 16.17 -45.23 58.67
CA SER A 627 17.37 -45.71 59.33
C SER A 627 17.57 -47.20 59.08
N LYS A 628 18.79 -47.69 59.32
CA LYS A 628 19.05 -49.12 59.48
C LYS A 628 18.06 -49.71 60.50
N VAL A 629 17.55 -50.91 60.18
CA VAL A 629 16.60 -51.64 61.01
C VAL A 629 17.31 -52.23 62.23
N VAL A 630 16.67 -52.16 63.39
CA VAL A 630 17.17 -52.73 64.63
C VAL A 630 16.16 -53.73 65.20
N ALA A 631 16.62 -54.94 65.54
CA ALA A 631 15.81 -55.96 66.20
C ALA A 631 15.92 -55.86 67.74
N ILE A 632 14.79 -56.00 68.43
CA ILE A 632 14.65 -55.94 69.89
C ILE A 632 13.66 -57.03 70.34
N LYS A 633 14.08 -57.92 71.25
CA LYS A 633 13.20 -58.91 71.88
C LYS A 633 12.54 -58.30 73.12
N ALA A 634 11.20 -58.31 73.19
CA ALA A 634 10.47 -57.79 74.34
C ALA A 634 10.60 -58.71 75.56
N LYS A 635 10.65 -58.13 76.76
CA LYS A 635 10.75 -58.84 78.05
C LYS A 635 9.40 -58.99 78.71
#